data_AF-A0A662TQP1-F1
#
_entry.id   AF-A0A662TQP1-F1
#
_cell.length_a   1.000
_cell.length_b   1.000
_cell.length_c   1.000
_cell.angle_alpha   90.00
_cell.angle_beta   90.00
_cell.angle_gamma   90.00
#
_symmetry.space_group_name_H-M   'P 1'
#
loop_
_entity.id
_entity.type
_entity.pdbx_description
1 polymer ?
#
loop_
_entity_poly.entity_id
_entity_poly.type
_entity_poly.pdbx_seq_one_letter_code
_entity_poly.pdbx_strand_id
1 'polypeptide(L)'
;MTVQAKIAPLGIVFRSICPTCKAEASDADLLRGEIQRLHKSGCERKEEDERLSKIVRKETEQFTELFRFLVGSDPWSAQRNWIRRFFRGDNFPITAPTGMGKTTFGLILALYLAGTRGFRSYVIVPTGTLVNQCAKRLLSYIEHLAQNPQLFKQLGFQYHPDSKWVLFYHGGLSQKRKREAKERIQQAVRTGSRPWILITTVQFLQRPEQRALLSGARIEFAFVDDVDSFLRSSKVVHTVLNFLGFDENLQEVALKLTQLRTELNKIRREIRRRRKRGEELHELQHRESELVAAIKAVEQQIAQRRNELSERRGGTGCIIVSGAFMAVRRTKVVKLLGVTVGFEVGHTLDVTRRIRDVYVEVGTSEYNALKEALINLLVQLERKPKGGVLIYVPECYGTDTAKQLARDLAEDPRLREIPLCVEPLLTTRVRRIERFSAGEVDALVGLASLRSALTRGIDIPHRIRYAIFFGVPRRILRVSLRSERSPRRIFLLLASLDEYIRDETLHARLSTALTLLRPYRTLSKLAEERIIGVLQDEGDSLMSEFEEVYDRVCDLLTNHDDSELFAELAESLISPRSVCVDAAFANVQLFTRFSTETAKFLVKNFGKPSFQAYIIALIAVRNLLQHLIEQRFPELDSNSIR
;
A
#
# COMPACT_ATOMS: atom_id res chain seq x y z
N MET A 1 15.49 -0.18 32.64
CA MET A 1 15.67 1.24 33.01
C MET A 1 15.45 2.09 31.77
N THR A 2 14.29 2.72 31.67
CA THR A 2 13.95 3.68 30.61
C THR A 2 14.55 5.03 30.99
N VAL A 3 15.60 5.46 30.28
CA VAL A 3 16.13 6.83 30.42
C VAL A 3 15.10 7.77 29.79
N GLN A 4 14.16 8.26 30.59
CA GLN A 4 13.42 9.47 30.24
C GLN A 4 14.43 10.62 30.32
N ALA A 5 14.96 11.04 29.18
CA ALA A 5 15.58 12.35 29.09
C ALA A 5 14.50 13.37 29.51
N LYS A 6 14.62 13.93 30.71
CA LYS A 6 13.76 15.03 31.17
C LYS A 6 14.08 16.21 30.27
N ILE A 7 13.26 16.43 29.26
CA ILE A 7 13.26 17.67 28.50
C ILE A 7 12.97 18.77 29.52
N ALA A 8 13.93 19.66 29.74
CA ALA A 8 13.73 20.81 30.63
C ALA A 8 12.73 21.76 29.95
N PRO A 9 11.77 22.32 30.70
CA PRO A 9 10.88 23.35 30.17
C PRO A 9 11.70 24.60 29.79
N LEU A 10 11.41 25.16 28.62
CA LEU A 10 12.02 26.36 28.03
C LEU A 10 11.35 27.66 28.51
N GLY A 11 10.31 27.58 29.34
CA GLY A 11 9.55 28.74 29.83
C GLY A 11 8.57 29.32 28.81
N ILE A 12 8.21 28.56 27.77
CA ILE A 12 7.32 29.01 26.70
C ILE A 12 5.86 28.88 27.15
N VAL A 13 5.06 29.93 26.94
CA VAL A 13 3.60 29.91 27.17
C VAL A 13 2.86 29.88 25.84
N PHE A 14 2.07 28.84 25.64
CA PHE A 14 1.22 28.65 24.48
C PHE A 14 -0.15 29.26 24.75
N ARG A 15 -0.54 30.25 23.94
CA ARG A 15 -1.88 30.86 24.01
C ARG A 15 -2.91 30.03 23.25
N SER A 16 -4.14 30.01 23.75
CA SER A 16 -5.30 29.40 23.06
C SER A 16 -5.19 27.90 22.75
N ILE A 17 -4.60 27.12 23.66
CA ILE A 17 -4.53 25.64 23.51
C ILE A 17 -5.92 25.01 23.43
N CYS A 18 -6.88 25.56 24.18
CA CYS A 18 -8.28 25.23 24.00
C CYS A 18 -8.95 26.26 23.08
N PRO A 19 -9.52 25.88 21.93
CA PRO A 19 -10.24 26.79 21.04
C PRO A 19 -11.45 27.45 21.70
N THR A 20 -12.03 26.78 22.71
CA THR A 20 -13.26 27.16 23.41
C THR A 20 -12.97 28.14 24.56
N CYS A 21 -12.21 27.73 25.58
CA CYS A 21 -11.94 28.58 26.75
C CYS A 21 -10.68 29.45 26.63
N LYS A 22 -9.97 29.36 25.50
CA LYS A 22 -8.73 30.07 25.19
C LYS A 22 -7.66 29.89 26.28
N ALA A 23 -7.65 28.72 26.92
CA ALA A 23 -6.69 28.37 27.95
C ALA A 23 -5.24 28.53 27.46
N GLU A 24 -4.39 28.98 28.37
CA GLU A 24 -2.95 29.05 28.17
C GLU A 24 -2.29 27.87 28.89
N ALA A 25 -1.14 27.42 28.39
CA ALA A 25 -0.30 26.47 29.11
C ALA A 25 1.16 26.81 28.94
N SER A 26 1.93 26.62 30.00
CA SER A 26 3.37 26.56 29.88
C SER A 26 3.80 25.23 29.23
N ASP A 27 4.97 25.22 28.61
CA ASP A 27 5.64 23.99 28.20
C ASP A 27 5.84 23.00 29.36
N ALA A 28 6.09 23.47 30.58
CA ALA A 28 6.15 22.64 31.78
C ALA A 28 4.82 21.91 32.04
N ASP A 29 3.69 22.57 31.84
CA ASP A 29 2.36 21.97 31.99
C ASP A 29 2.08 20.92 30.91
N LEU A 30 2.48 21.21 29.67
CA LEU A 30 2.35 20.27 28.54
C LEU A 30 3.24 19.04 28.72
N LEU A 31 4.47 19.20 29.22
CA LEU A 31 5.39 18.10 29.52
C LEU A 31 4.89 17.21 30.66
N ARG A 32 4.18 17.79 31.65
CA ARG A 32 3.47 17.02 32.68
C ARG A 32 2.25 16.25 32.13
N GLY A 33 1.77 16.60 30.93
CA GLY A 33 0.61 15.96 30.31
C GLY A 33 -0.73 16.33 30.99
N GLU A 34 -0.75 17.41 31.78
CA GLU A 34 -1.90 17.81 32.59
C GLU A 34 -2.84 18.78 31.85
N ILE A 35 -3.00 18.60 30.53
CA ILE A 35 -3.78 19.52 29.66
C ILE A 35 -5.21 19.73 30.19
N GLN A 36 -5.81 18.71 30.79
CA GLN A 36 -7.16 18.79 31.37
C GLN A 36 -7.25 19.79 32.54
N ARG A 37 -6.18 19.97 33.32
CA ARG A 37 -6.15 20.95 34.43
C ARG A 37 -6.03 22.39 33.96
N LEU A 38 -5.60 22.59 32.70
CA LEU A 38 -5.36 23.90 32.11
C LEU A 38 -6.65 24.55 31.57
N HIS A 39 -7.71 23.77 31.42
CA HIS A 39 -9.03 24.31 31.07
C HIS A 39 -9.61 25.14 32.22
N LYS A 40 -10.11 26.33 31.89
CA LYS A 40 -10.92 27.16 32.80
C LYS A 40 -12.15 26.38 33.30
N SER A 41 -12.58 26.66 34.53
CA SER A 41 -13.78 26.08 35.15
C SER A 41 -15.02 26.28 34.28
N GLY A 42 -15.84 25.23 34.10
CA GLY A 42 -17.04 25.27 33.27
C GLY A 42 -16.81 25.13 31.76
N CYS A 43 -15.61 24.75 31.32
CA CYS A 43 -15.35 24.48 29.90
C CYS A 43 -15.94 23.12 29.48
N GLU A 44 -17.02 23.14 28.69
CA GLU A 44 -17.68 21.93 28.15
C GLU A 44 -16.71 20.95 27.46
N ARG A 45 -15.72 21.49 26.74
CA ARG A 45 -14.70 20.69 26.05
C ARG A 45 -13.81 19.89 27.00
N LYS A 46 -13.57 20.38 28.22
CA LYS A 46 -12.80 19.65 29.24
C LYS A 46 -13.54 18.38 29.67
N GLU A 47 -14.83 18.50 29.92
CA GLU A 47 -15.69 17.39 30.34
C GLU A 47 -15.83 16.36 29.23
N GLU A 48 -15.98 16.81 27.99
CA GLU A 48 -16.03 15.95 26.81
C GLU A 48 -14.72 15.18 26.58
N ASP A 49 -13.57 15.86 26.65
CA ASP A 49 -12.25 15.24 26.49
C ASP A 49 -11.94 14.24 27.62
N GLU A 50 -12.30 14.57 28.86
CA GLU A 50 -12.18 13.65 30.00
C GLU A 50 -13.06 12.41 29.84
N ARG A 51 -14.32 12.61 29.42
CA ARG A 51 -15.27 11.53 29.17
C ARG A 51 -14.77 10.62 28.06
N LEU A 52 -14.34 11.19 26.93
CA LEU A 52 -13.81 10.43 25.80
C LEU A 52 -12.55 9.66 26.19
N SER A 53 -11.62 10.28 26.92
CA SER A 53 -10.41 9.62 27.41
C SER A 53 -10.71 8.41 28.29
N LYS A 54 -11.65 8.55 29.24
CA LYS A 54 -12.11 7.45 30.10
C LYS A 54 -12.72 6.30 29.29
N ILE A 55 -13.58 6.62 28.32
CA ILE A 55 -14.19 5.63 27.41
C ILE A 55 -13.12 4.90 26.60
N VAL A 56 -12.25 5.65 25.92
CA VAL A 56 -11.18 5.09 25.07
C VAL A 56 -10.27 4.17 25.89
N ARG A 57 -9.90 4.58 27.11
CA ARG A 57 -9.06 3.77 28.00
C ARG A 57 -9.76 2.47 28.39
N LYS A 58 -10.98 2.55 28.94
CA LYS A 58 -11.76 1.38 29.37
C LYS A 58 -11.95 0.38 28.23
N GLU A 59 -12.38 0.87 27.07
CA GLU A 59 -12.67 0.04 25.90
C GLU A 59 -11.39 -0.57 25.30
N THR A 60 -10.26 0.15 25.36
CA THR A 60 -8.96 -0.40 24.98
C THR A 60 -8.52 -1.51 25.92
N GLU A 61 -8.71 -1.35 27.23
CA GLU A 61 -8.36 -2.36 28.24
C GLU A 61 -9.21 -3.63 28.05
N GLN A 62 -10.52 -3.50 27.90
CA GLN A 62 -11.44 -4.62 27.63
C GLN A 62 -11.11 -5.33 26.31
N PHE A 63 -10.87 -4.59 25.23
CA PHE A 63 -10.43 -5.18 23.96
C PHE A 63 -9.09 -5.92 24.10
N THR A 64 -8.14 -5.37 24.87
CA THR A 64 -6.82 -5.98 25.11
C THR A 64 -6.97 -7.32 25.83
N GLU A 65 -7.85 -7.39 26.82
CA GLU A 65 -8.15 -8.61 27.55
C GLU A 65 -8.78 -9.69 26.64
N LEU A 66 -9.80 -9.31 25.84
CA LEU A 66 -10.39 -10.20 24.85
C LEU A 66 -9.33 -10.71 23.86
N PHE A 67 -8.49 -9.81 23.35
CA PHE A 67 -7.46 -10.15 22.39
C PHE A 67 -6.45 -11.14 23.00
N ARG A 68 -6.01 -10.90 24.25
CA ARG A 68 -5.11 -11.80 24.96
C ARG A 68 -5.71 -13.18 25.15
N PHE A 69 -6.99 -13.26 25.53
CA PHE A 69 -7.70 -14.53 25.68
C PHE A 69 -7.79 -15.30 24.35
N LEU A 70 -8.17 -14.64 23.27
CA LEU A 70 -8.37 -15.28 21.96
C LEU A 70 -7.07 -15.64 21.23
N VAL A 71 -6.04 -14.81 21.36
CA VAL A 71 -4.79 -14.92 20.58
C VAL A 71 -3.65 -15.52 21.42
N GLY A 72 -3.77 -15.51 22.75
CA GLY A 72 -2.74 -15.98 23.68
C GLY A 72 -1.60 -14.99 23.93
N SER A 73 -1.68 -13.77 23.38
CA SER A 73 -0.69 -12.71 23.59
C SER A 73 -1.33 -11.33 23.52
N ASP A 74 -0.66 -10.34 24.07
CA ASP A 74 -1.14 -8.96 24.02
C ASP A 74 -1.19 -8.40 22.59
N PRO A 75 -2.17 -7.53 22.29
CA PRO A 75 -2.15 -6.75 21.06
C PRO A 75 -0.89 -5.88 21.05
N TRP A 76 -0.30 -5.76 19.87
CA TRP A 76 0.91 -4.99 19.67
C TRP A 76 0.66 -3.49 19.84
N SER A 77 1.72 -2.70 20.03
CA SER A 77 1.59 -1.25 20.19
C SER A 77 0.83 -0.58 19.05
N ALA A 78 1.01 -1.05 17.80
CA ALA A 78 0.25 -0.58 16.64
C ALA A 78 -1.24 -0.93 16.74
N GLN A 79 -1.59 -2.17 17.09
CA GLN A 79 -2.97 -2.60 17.31
C GLN A 79 -3.63 -1.84 18.48
N ARG A 80 -2.89 -1.58 19.56
CA ARG A 80 -3.31 -0.72 20.68
C ARG A 80 -3.53 0.73 20.26
N ASN A 81 -2.84 1.22 19.23
CA ASN A 81 -3.11 2.54 18.66
C ASN A 81 -4.40 2.49 17.81
N TRP A 82 -4.58 1.46 16.98
CA TRP A 82 -5.77 1.31 16.13
C TRP A 82 -7.06 1.24 16.94
N ILE A 83 -7.07 0.49 18.05
CA ILE A 83 -8.25 0.41 18.93
C ILE A 83 -8.58 1.76 19.57
N ARG A 84 -7.57 2.52 20.00
CA ARG A 84 -7.77 3.87 20.57
C ARG A 84 -8.35 4.82 19.53
N ARG A 85 -7.86 4.77 18.29
CA ARG A 85 -8.38 5.56 17.17
C ARG A 85 -9.84 5.20 16.87
N PHE A 86 -10.16 3.91 16.84
CA PHE A 86 -11.53 3.44 16.64
C PHE A 86 -12.49 4.03 17.70
N PHE A 87 -12.15 3.94 18.99
CA PHE A 87 -13.02 4.50 20.05
C PHE A 87 -12.99 6.03 20.16
N ARG A 88 -12.05 6.71 19.50
CA ARG A 88 -12.11 8.17 19.28
C ARG A 88 -13.08 8.57 18.17
N GLY A 89 -13.59 7.61 17.39
CA GLY A 89 -14.46 7.86 16.25
C GLY A 89 -13.71 8.05 14.93
N ASP A 90 -12.41 7.75 14.87
CA ASP A 90 -11.63 7.90 13.63
C ASP A 90 -12.02 6.82 12.61
N ASN A 91 -12.16 7.23 11.35
CA ASN A 91 -12.00 6.33 10.19
C ASN A 91 -10.54 6.38 9.76
N PHE A 92 -9.92 5.23 9.46
CA PHE A 92 -8.49 5.27 9.14
C PHE A 92 -7.96 4.10 8.31
N PRO A 93 -6.87 4.35 7.55
CA PRO A 93 -6.11 3.28 6.94
C PRO A 93 -5.11 2.72 7.95
N ILE A 94 -4.96 1.39 7.98
CA ILE A 94 -3.89 0.69 8.69
C ILE A 94 -2.65 0.66 7.80
N THR A 95 -1.72 1.58 8.08
CA THR A 95 -0.37 1.61 7.51
C THR A 95 0.56 0.73 8.35
N ALA A 96 0.64 -0.56 7.99
CA ALA A 96 1.52 -1.52 8.65
C ALA A 96 1.95 -2.64 7.66
N PRO A 97 3.08 -3.31 7.90
CA PRO A 97 3.48 -4.50 7.13
C PRO A 97 2.47 -5.65 7.23
N THR A 98 2.61 -6.63 6.33
CA THR A 98 1.99 -7.95 6.50
C THR A 98 2.51 -8.63 7.76
N GLY A 99 1.75 -9.56 8.32
CA GLY A 99 2.15 -10.25 9.56
C GLY A 99 1.89 -9.48 10.86
N MET A 100 1.52 -8.18 10.82
CA MET A 100 1.07 -7.42 12.01
C MET A 100 -0.33 -7.79 12.52
N GLY A 101 -0.97 -8.81 11.94
CA GLY A 101 -2.30 -9.27 12.36
C GLY A 101 -3.44 -8.29 12.06
N LYS A 102 -3.42 -7.57 10.93
CA LYS A 102 -4.50 -6.62 10.53
C LYS A 102 -5.87 -7.30 10.47
N THR A 103 -5.96 -8.40 9.75
CA THR A 103 -7.19 -9.19 9.62
C THR A 103 -7.62 -9.75 10.98
N THR A 104 -6.66 -10.23 11.79
CA THR A 104 -6.95 -10.70 13.16
C THR A 104 -7.55 -9.60 14.03
N PHE A 105 -6.96 -8.41 13.99
CA PHE A 105 -7.47 -7.23 14.67
C PHE A 105 -8.89 -6.88 14.22
N GLY A 106 -9.14 -6.81 12.90
CA GLY A 106 -10.45 -6.50 12.35
C GLY A 106 -11.54 -7.51 12.76
N LEU A 107 -11.23 -8.81 12.77
CA LEU A 107 -12.16 -9.86 13.19
C LEU A 107 -12.47 -9.79 14.69
N ILE A 108 -11.45 -9.63 15.53
CA ILE A 108 -11.64 -9.53 16.99
C ILE A 108 -12.41 -8.25 17.33
N LEU A 109 -12.14 -7.14 16.63
CA LEU A 109 -12.88 -5.90 16.81
C LEU A 109 -14.36 -6.06 16.41
N ALA A 110 -14.64 -6.69 15.26
CA ALA A 110 -16.01 -6.98 14.86
C ALA A 110 -16.76 -7.84 15.91
N LEU A 111 -16.08 -8.85 16.45
CA LEU A 111 -16.63 -9.72 17.49
C LEU A 111 -16.86 -8.98 18.81
N TYR A 112 -15.91 -8.16 19.24
CA TYR A 112 -16.02 -7.31 20.42
C TYR A 112 -17.22 -6.37 20.33
N LEU A 113 -17.40 -5.70 19.18
CA LEU A 113 -18.50 -4.76 18.94
C LEU A 113 -19.85 -5.46 18.82
N ALA A 114 -19.89 -6.65 18.23
CA ALA A 114 -21.08 -7.50 18.21
C ALA A 114 -21.51 -7.87 19.64
N GLY A 115 -20.58 -8.31 20.48
CA GLY A 115 -20.86 -8.71 21.86
C GLY A 115 -21.23 -7.55 22.78
N THR A 116 -20.49 -6.44 22.74
CA THR A 116 -20.68 -5.31 23.67
C THR A 116 -21.80 -4.36 23.28
N ARG A 117 -22.07 -4.20 21.97
CA ARG A 117 -22.99 -3.18 21.46
C ARG A 117 -24.02 -3.68 20.46
N GLY A 118 -23.99 -4.96 20.11
CA GLY A 118 -24.90 -5.52 19.12
C GLY A 118 -24.63 -5.01 17.70
N PHE A 119 -23.39 -4.60 17.41
CA PHE A 119 -23.05 -3.99 16.12
C PHE A 119 -23.15 -4.99 14.96
N ARG A 120 -23.51 -4.44 13.80
CA ARG A 120 -23.48 -5.10 12.50
C ARG A 120 -22.19 -4.70 11.81
N SER A 121 -21.34 -5.70 11.59
CA SER A 121 -20.01 -5.50 11.05
C SER A 121 -19.90 -6.10 9.65
N TYR A 122 -19.22 -5.41 8.73
CA TYR A 122 -18.94 -5.91 7.40
C TYR A 122 -17.44 -6.01 7.14
N VAL A 123 -16.95 -7.24 7.01
CA VAL A 123 -15.57 -7.59 6.71
C VAL A 123 -15.45 -7.92 5.22
N ILE A 124 -14.63 -7.17 4.49
CA ILE A 124 -14.41 -7.31 3.05
C ILE A 124 -12.98 -7.78 2.83
N VAL A 125 -12.83 -8.95 2.22
CA VAL A 125 -11.51 -9.58 1.95
C VAL A 125 -11.31 -9.80 0.44
N PRO A 126 -10.08 -9.94 -0.08
CA PRO A 126 -9.87 -9.99 -1.52
C PRO A 126 -10.28 -11.32 -2.17
N THR A 127 -10.20 -12.45 -1.46
CA THR A 127 -10.40 -13.79 -2.06
C THR A 127 -11.39 -14.66 -1.29
N GLY A 128 -12.02 -15.62 -1.97
CA GLY A 128 -12.93 -16.56 -1.35
C GLY A 128 -12.25 -17.49 -0.33
N THR A 129 -10.96 -17.79 -0.52
CA THR A 129 -10.17 -18.54 0.46
C THR A 129 -10.04 -17.76 1.77
N LEU A 130 -9.79 -16.45 1.69
CA LEU A 130 -9.72 -15.59 2.88
C LEU A 130 -11.08 -15.45 3.56
N VAL A 131 -12.20 -15.45 2.81
CA VAL A 131 -13.55 -15.49 3.42
C VAL A 131 -13.68 -16.71 4.32
N ASN A 132 -13.32 -17.90 3.81
CA ASN A 132 -13.39 -19.14 4.59
C ASN A 132 -12.46 -19.13 5.79
N GLN A 133 -11.23 -18.65 5.63
CA GLN A 133 -10.28 -18.55 6.74
C GLN A 133 -10.78 -17.61 7.84
N CYS A 134 -11.32 -16.44 7.46
CA CYS A 134 -11.89 -15.48 8.40
C CYS A 134 -13.12 -16.04 9.13
N ALA A 135 -14.04 -16.68 8.39
CA ALA A 135 -15.24 -17.27 8.96
C ALA A 135 -14.92 -18.41 9.94
N LYS A 136 -14.04 -19.35 9.55
CA LYS A 136 -13.57 -20.43 10.44
C LYS A 136 -12.91 -19.87 11.70
N ARG A 137 -12.09 -18.82 11.56
CA ARG A 137 -11.40 -18.20 12.69
C ARG A 137 -12.36 -17.50 13.66
N LEU A 138 -13.35 -16.77 13.15
CA LEU A 138 -14.40 -16.17 13.99
C LEU A 138 -15.21 -17.24 14.72
N LEU A 139 -15.61 -18.31 14.04
CA LEU A 139 -16.34 -19.42 14.67
C LEU A 139 -15.53 -20.05 15.80
N SER A 140 -14.24 -20.32 15.57
CA SER A 140 -13.33 -20.81 16.60
C SER A 140 -13.18 -19.84 17.77
N TYR A 141 -13.16 -18.52 17.53
CA TYR A 141 -13.16 -17.53 18.61
C TYR A 141 -14.45 -17.53 19.43
N ILE A 142 -15.60 -17.68 18.77
CA ILE A 142 -16.91 -17.79 19.43
C ILE A 142 -16.95 -19.07 20.30
N GLU A 143 -16.49 -20.20 19.77
CA GLU A 143 -16.40 -21.47 20.51
C GLU A 143 -15.47 -21.36 21.73
N HIS A 144 -14.30 -20.73 21.58
CA HIS A 144 -13.36 -20.54 22.69
C HIS A 144 -13.94 -19.60 23.76
N LEU A 145 -14.64 -18.54 23.34
CA LEU A 145 -15.36 -17.64 24.25
C LEU A 145 -16.46 -18.35 25.03
N ALA A 146 -17.22 -19.25 24.39
CA ALA A 146 -18.27 -20.02 25.05
C ALA A 146 -17.77 -20.85 26.24
N GLN A 147 -16.48 -21.19 26.28
CA GLN A 147 -15.86 -21.95 27.37
C GLN A 147 -15.57 -21.11 28.63
N ASN A 148 -15.64 -19.77 28.56
CA ASN A 148 -15.40 -18.89 29.69
C ASN A 148 -16.52 -17.83 29.88
N PRO A 149 -17.66 -18.22 30.47
CA PRO A 149 -18.80 -17.33 30.65
C PRO A 149 -18.55 -16.14 31.59
N GLN A 150 -17.60 -16.28 32.52
CA GLN A 150 -17.27 -15.21 33.47
C GLN A 150 -16.62 -14.02 32.75
N LEU A 151 -15.80 -14.30 31.73
CA LEU A 151 -15.16 -13.27 30.90
C LEU A 151 -16.19 -12.38 30.21
N PHE A 152 -17.39 -12.90 29.87
CA PHE A 152 -18.45 -12.10 29.24
C PHE A 152 -18.91 -10.93 30.12
N LYS A 153 -19.13 -11.22 31.40
CA LYS A 153 -19.59 -10.22 32.37
C LYS A 153 -18.51 -9.17 32.59
N GLN A 154 -17.24 -9.59 32.66
CA GLN A 154 -16.10 -8.69 32.83
C GLN A 154 -15.90 -7.76 31.62
N LEU A 155 -16.03 -8.30 30.40
CA LEU A 155 -15.90 -7.53 29.16
C LEU A 155 -17.12 -6.66 28.87
N GLY A 156 -18.20 -6.76 29.65
CA GLY A 156 -19.44 -6.00 29.44
C GLY A 156 -20.21 -6.41 28.19
N PHE A 157 -20.16 -7.69 27.83
CA PHE A 157 -20.93 -8.21 26.70
C PHE A 157 -22.43 -8.17 27.04
N GLN A 158 -23.19 -7.48 26.18
CA GLN A 158 -24.64 -7.39 26.25
C GLN A 158 -25.32 -8.48 25.40
N TYR A 159 -24.58 -9.05 24.45
CA TYR A 159 -25.00 -10.10 23.54
C TYR A 159 -24.06 -11.30 23.68
N HIS A 160 -24.64 -12.49 23.84
CA HIS A 160 -23.86 -13.73 24.00
C HIS A 160 -23.36 -14.24 22.64
N PRO A 161 -22.03 -14.45 22.45
CA PRO A 161 -21.45 -14.94 21.20
C PRO A 161 -22.18 -16.15 20.64
N ASP A 162 -22.69 -16.03 19.41
CA ASP A 162 -23.38 -17.10 18.70
C ASP A 162 -22.80 -17.24 17.29
N SER A 163 -22.51 -18.49 16.91
CA SER A 163 -22.15 -18.89 15.55
C SER A 163 -23.09 -18.33 14.47
N LYS A 164 -24.38 -18.13 14.80
CA LYS A 164 -25.39 -17.57 13.88
C LYS A 164 -25.08 -16.14 13.45
N TRP A 165 -24.31 -15.39 14.25
CA TRP A 165 -23.87 -14.04 13.91
C TRP A 165 -22.96 -14.03 12.68
N VAL A 166 -22.22 -15.12 12.43
CA VAL A 166 -21.27 -15.20 11.33
C VAL A 166 -22.01 -15.52 10.04
N LEU A 167 -22.07 -14.53 9.15
CA LEU A 167 -22.61 -14.63 7.81
C LEU A 167 -21.45 -14.54 6.82
N PHE A 168 -21.38 -15.45 5.85
CA PHE A 168 -20.30 -15.36 4.85
C PHE A 168 -20.70 -15.91 3.49
N TYR A 169 -20.10 -15.37 2.44
CA TYR A 169 -20.32 -15.81 1.07
C TYR A 169 -19.04 -15.74 0.24
N HIS A 170 -18.77 -16.80 -0.51
CA HIS A 170 -17.77 -16.77 -1.58
C HIS A 170 -18.20 -17.62 -2.79
N GLY A 171 -17.63 -17.31 -3.97
CA GLY A 171 -17.99 -17.98 -5.22
C GLY A 171 -17.68 -19.47 -5.30
N GLY A 172 -16.81 -19.97 -4.42
CA GLY A 172 -16.42 -21.39 -4.35
C GLY A 172 -17.38 -22.29 -3.56
N LEU A 173 -18.45 -21.74 -2.97
CA LEU A 173 -19.48 -22.55 -2.29
C LEU A 173 -20.27 -23.41 -3.28
N SER A 174 -20.77 -24.56 -2.82
CA SER A 174 -21.74 -25.39 -3.57
C SER A 174 -23.05 -24.63 -3.82
N GLN A 175 -23.83 -25.02 -4.82
CA GLN A 175 -25.07 -24.29 -5.16
C GLN A 175 -26.08 -24.25 -4.00
N LYS A 176 -26.24 -25.38 -3.28
CA LYS A 176 -27.08 -25.43 -2.07
C LYS A 176 -26.61 -24.43 -1.01
N ARG A 177 -25.32 -24.43 -0.66
CA ARG A 177 -24.75 -23.52 0.35
C ARG A 177 -24.79 -22.05 -0.10
N LYS A 178 -24.67 -21.77 -1.40
CA LYS A 178 -24.84 -20.42 -1.94
C LYS A 178 -26.25 -19.90 -1.71
N ARG A 179 -27.27 -20.74 -1.93
CA ARG A 179 -28.68 -20.38 -1.71
C ARG A 179 -28.93 -20.09 -0.23
N GLU A 180 -28.53 -21.01 0.65
CA GLU A 180 -28.66 -20.86 2.11
C GLU A 180 -27.93 -19.61 2.63
N ALA A 181 -26.72 -19.33 2.15
CA ALA A 181 -25.97 -18.13 2.53
C ALA A 181 -26.70 -16.84 2.11
N LYS A 182 -27.23 -16.78 0.88
CA LYS A 182 -27.98 -15.62 0.39
C LYS A 182 -29.27 -15.41 1.21
N GLU A 183 -30.01 -16.48 1.50
CA GLU A 183 -31.23 -16.43 2.31
C GLU A 183 -30.93 -15.91 3.72
N ARG A 184 -29.89 -16.45 4.38
CA ARG A 184 -29.47 -15.98 5.72
C ARG A 184 -29.06 -14.50 5.73
N ILE A 185 -28.30 -14.06 4.73
CA ILE A 185 -27.89 -12.65 4.60
C ILE A 185 -29.13 -11.77 4.43
N GLN A 186 -30.02 -12.13 3.50
CA GLN A 186 -31.22 -11.35 3.22
C GLN A 186 -32.16 -11.31 4.43
N GLN A 187 -32.34 -12.43 5.13
CA GLN A 187 -33.13 -12.51 6.35
C GLN A 187 -32.55 -11.60 7.44
N ALA A 188 -31.24 -11.65 7.69
CA ALA A 188 -30.59 -10.82 8.69
C ALA A 188 -30.76 -9.32 8.41
N VAL A 189 -30.66 -8.91 7.13
CA VAL A 189 -30.87 -7.52 6.71
C VAL A 189 -32.33 -7.10 6.83
N ARG A 190 -33.27 -7.88 6.29
CA ARG A 190 -34.72 -7.54 6.27
C ARG A 190 -35.36 -7.50 7.65
N THR A 191 -35.00 -8.45 8.52
CA THR A 191 -35.55 -8.53 9.89
C THR A 191 -34.93 -7.50 10.82
N GLY A 192 -33.88 -6.79 10.39
CA GLY A 192 -33.12 -5.91 11.27
C GLY A 192 -32.40 -6.65 12.40
N SER A 193 -32.15 -7.96 12.22
CA SER A 193 -31.47 -8.80 13.21
C SER A 193 -30.13 -8.17 13.59
N ARG A 194 -29.77 -8.26 14.87
CA ARG A 194 -28.49 -7.82 15.39
C ARG A 194 -28.08 -8.66 16.61
N PRO A 195 -26.78 -8.89 16.83
CA PRO A 195 -25.66 -8.53 15.96
C PRO A 195 -25.49 -9.50 14.76
N TRP A 196 -24.70 -9.08 13.77
CA TRP A 196 -24.16 -9.99 12.76
C TRP A 196 -22.82 -9.48 12.23
N ILE A 197 -21.99 -10.40 11.74
CA ILE A 197 -20.69 -10.15 11.14
C ILE A 197 -20.71 -10.80 9.75
N LEU A 198 -20.80 -9.95 8.72
CA LEU A 198 -20.80 -10.39 7.33
C LEU A 198 -19.36 -10.43 6.81
N ILE A 199 -18.96 -11.53 6.16
CA ILE A 199 -17.67 -11.68 5.50
C ILE A 199 -17.88 -12.04 4.02
N THR A 200 -17.44 -11.18 3.11
CA THR A 200 -17.52 -11.46 1.67
C THR A 200 -16.28 -11.01 0.92
N THR A 201 -16.20 -11.38 -0.36
CA THR A 201 -15.22 -10.77 -1.26
C THR A 201 -15.68 -9.42 -1.78
N VAL A 202 -14.75 -8.60 -2.30
CA VAL A 202 -15.11 -7.41 -3.09
C VAL A 202 -16.00 -7.76 -4.29
N GLN A 203 -15.76 -8.93 -4.91
CA GLN A 203 -16.56 -9.41 -6.05
C GLN A 203 -18.04 -9.60 -5.70
N PHE A 204 -18.37 -9.90 -4.43
CA PHE A 204 -19.75 -10.00 -3.99
C PHE A 204 -20.53 -8.69 -4.22
N LEU A 205 -19.92 -7.56 -3.87
CA LEU A 205 -20.51 -6.23 -4.04
C LEU A 205 -20.53 -5.76 -5.50
N GLN A 206 -19.67 -6.32 -6.35
CA GLN A 206 -19.65 -6.00 -7.78
C GLN A 206 -20.84 -6.60 -8.53
N ARG A 207 -21.42 -7.71 -8.05
CA ARG A 207 -22.57 -8.36 -8.68
C ARG A 207 -23.86 -7.70 -8.23
N PRO A 208 -24.68 -7.12 -9.13
CA PRO A 208 -25.88 -6.39 -8.77
C PRO A 208 -26.86 -7.19 -7.90
N GLU A 209 -27.13 -8.45 -8.26
CA GLU A 209 -28.04 -9.34 -7.50
C GLU A 209 -27.59 -9.56 -6.05
N GLN A 210 -26.28 -9.72 -5.84
CA GLN A 210 -25.70 -9.99 -4.52
C GLN A 210 -25.66 -8.71 -3.68
N ARG A 211 -25.27 -7.60 -4.31
CA ARG A 211 -25.34 -6.27 -3.69
C ARG A 211 -26.76 -5.90 -3.27
N ALA A 212 -27.77 -6.26 -4.05
CA ALA A 212 -29.17 -5.99 -3.74
C ALA A 212 -29.64 -6.69 -2.44
N LEU A 213 -28.99 -7.80 -2.04
CA LEU A 213 -29.26 -8.47 -0.75
C LEU A 213 -28.94 -7.59 0.46
N LEU A 214 -28.05 -6.61 0.27
CA LEU A 214 -27.65 -5.64 1.29
C LEU A 214 -28.35 -4.29 1.11
N SER A 215 -29.32 -4.18 0.19
CA SER A 215 -30.05 -2.94 -0.01
C SER A 215 -30.79 -2.53 1.28
N GLY A 216 -30.62 -1.28 1.70
CA GLY A 216 -31.18 -0.77 2.96
C GLY A 216 -30.47 -1.29 4.22
N ALA A 217 -29.38 -2.08 4.09
CA ALA A 217 -28.59 -2.47 5.24
C ALA A 217 -27.90 -1.25 5.86
N ARG A 218 -27.90 -1.21 7.19
CA ARG A 218 -27.10 -0.27 7.98
C ARG A 218 -26.06 -1.06 8.77
N ILE A 219 -24.81 -0.61 8.71
CA ILE A 219 -23.69 -1.20 9.44
C ILE A 219 -22.98 -0.13 10.26
N GLU A 220 -22.53 -0.52 11.45
CA GLU A 220 -21.81 0.36 12.36
C GLU A 220 -20.28 0.24 12.19
N PHE A 221 -19.81 -0.87 11.61
CA PHE A 221 -18.39 -1.11 11.39
C PHE A 221 -18.12 -1.79 10.04
N ALA A 222 -17.15 -1.28 9.29
CA ALA A 222 -16.61 -1.92 8.11
C ALA A 222 -15.09 -2.12 8.23
N PHE A 223 -14.62 -3.32 7.93
CA PHE A 223 -13.20 -3.65 7.84
C PHE A 223 -12.87 -4.11 6.42
N VAL A 224 -11.98 -3.39 5.73
CA VAL A 224 -11.54 -3.72 4.37
C VAL A 224 -10.11 -4.21 4.41
N ASP A 225 -9.88 -5.50 4.18
CA ASP A 225 -8.56 -6.12 4.30
C ASP A 225 -7.63 -5.88 3.10
N ASP A 226 -8.21 -5.61 1.92
CA ASP A 226 -7.45 -5.23 0.72
C ASP A 226 -8.06 -3.98 0.08
N VAL A 227 -7.37 -2.86 0.26
CA VAL A 227 -7.78 -1.58 -0.31
C VAL A 227 -7.60 -1.53 -1.82
N ASP A 228 -6.61 -2.23 -2.37
CA ASP A 228 -6.32 -2.16 -3.80
C ASP A 228 -7.46 -2.77 -4.62
N SER A 229 -8.06 -3.88 -4.18
CA SER A 229 -9.26 -4.43 -4.83
C SER A 229 -10.51 -3.62 -4.54
N PHE A 230 -10.66 -3.07 -3.34
CA PHE A 230 -11.81 -2.25 -2.95
C PHE A 230 -11.94 -0.96 -3.79
N LEU A 231 -10.82 -0.26 -4.02
CA LEU A 231 -10.80 1.02 -4.76
C LEU A 231 -10.97 0.87 -6.27
N ARG A 232 -11.00 -0.36 -6.82
CA ARG A 232 -11.19 -0.58 -8.28
C ARG A 232 -12.57 -0.20 -8.77
N SER A 233 -13.59 -0.24 -7.91
CA SER A 233 -14.98 0.04 -8.29
C SER A 233 -15.56 1.15 -7.45
N SER A 234 -15.80 2.32 -8.06
CA SER A 234 -16.48 3.44 -7.40
C SER A 234 -17.81 3.01 -6.80
N LYS A 235 -18.60 2.24 -7.57
CA LYS A 235 -19.92 1.73 -7.15
C LYS A 235 -19.84 0.96 -5.83
N VAL A 236 -18.80 0.13 -5.64
CA VAL A 236 -18.59 -0.63 -4.40
C VAL A 236 -18.29 0.31 -3.23
N VAL A 237 -17.43 1.30 -3.44
CA VAL A 237 -17.09 2.29 -2.41
C VAL A 237 -18.33 3.10 -1.99
N HIS A 238 -19.08 3.66 -2.95
CA HIS A 238 -20.34 4.37 -2.68
C HIS A 238 -21.34 3.49 -1.91
N THR A 239 -21.45 2.22 -2.28
CA THR A 239 -22.35 1.26 -1.64
C THR A 239 -21.98 1.04 -0.16
N VAL A 240 -20.68 0.82 0.14
CA VAL A 240 -20.23 0.63 1.53
C VAL A 240 -20.38 1.90 2.35
N LEU A 241 -20.10 3.07 1.78
CA LEU A 241 -20.31 4.36 2.43
C LEU A 241 -21.79 4.58 2.77
N ASN A 242 -22.71 4.23 1.86
CA ASN A 242 -24.15 4.28 2.12
C ASN A 242 -24.54 3.37 3.30
N PHE A 243 -24.01 2.14 3.36
CA PHE A 243 -24.30 1.22 4.47
C PHE A 243 -23.81 1.76 5.82
N LEU A 244 -22.71 2.50 5.83
CA LEU A 244 -22.17 3.19 7.01
C LEU A 244 -22.93 4.48 7.35
N GLY A 245 -23.94 4.88 6.56
CA GLY A 245 -24.73 6.08 6.80
C GLY A 245 -24.09 7.37 6.28
N PHE A 246 -23.01 7.30 5.50
CA PHE A 246 -22.57 8.44 4.69
C PHE A 246 -23.49 8.53 3.49
N ASP A 247 -24.51 9.38 3.55
CA ASP A 247 -25.54 9.42 2.52
C ASP A 247 -25.07 9.97 1.17
N GLU A 248 -25.90 9.78 0.14
CA GLU A 248 -25.58 10.15 -1.24
C GLU A 248 -25.36 11.65 -1.39
N ASN A 249 -26.13 12.48 -0.68
CA ASN A 249 -25.96 13.93 -0.67
C ASN A 249 -24.56 14.32 -0.17
N LEU A 250 -24.11 13.81 0.98
CA LEU A 250 -22.76 14.08 1.47
C LEU A 250 -21.69 13.64 0.46
N GLN A 251 -21.89 12.49 -0.20
CA GLN A 251 -20.95 11.99 -1.20
C GLN A 251 -20.91 12.86 -2.47
N GLU A 252 -22.05 13.39 -2.91
CA GLU A 252 -22.14 14.32 -4.05
C GLU A 252 -21.46 15.66 -3.75
N VAL A 253 -21.74 16.25 -2.59
CA VAL A 253 -21.11 17.50 -2.15
C VAL A 253 -19.60 17.30 -1.99
N ALA A 254 -19.17 16.16 -1.44
CA ALA A 254 -17.76 15.80 -1.37
C ALA A 254 -17.13 15.67 -2.76
N LEU A 255 -17.82 15.05 -3.72
CA LEU A 255 -17.33 14.95 -5.09
C LEU A 255 -17.19 16.33 -5.74
N LYS A 256 -18.16 17.23 -5.53
CA LYS A 256 -18.10 18.63 -5.97
C LYS A 256 -16.86 19.34 -5.42
N LEU A 257 -16.56 19.17 -4.12
CA LEU A 257 -15.34 19.72 -3.52
C LEU A 257 -14.07 19.21 -4.21
N THR A 258 -14.00 17.90 -4.53
CA THR A 258 -12.83 17.35 -5.23
C THR A 258 -12.66 17.88 -6.65
N GLN A 259 -13.76 18.23 -7.33
CA GLN A 259 -13.75 18.83 -8.67
C GLN A 259 -13.23 20.27 -8.59
N LEU A 260 -13.80 21.10 -7.71
CA LEU A 260 -13.37 22.48 -7.49
C LEU A 260 -11.88 22.56 -7.12
N ARG A 261 -11.41 21.70 -6.19
CA ARG A 261 -9.97 21.62 -5.84
C ARG A 261 -9.10 21.21 -7.03
N THR A 262 -9.62 20.41 -7.95
CA THR A 262 -8.88 20.00 -9.16
C THR A 262 -8.79 21.15 -10.17
N GLU A 263 -9.88 21.90 -10.34
CA GLU A 263 -9.92 23.09 -11.19
C GLU A 263 -9.02 24.21 -10.66
N LEU A 264 -9.07 24.49 -9.35
CA LEU A 264 -8.17 25.44 -8.69
C LEU A 264 -6.70 25.10 -8.95
N ASN A 265 -6.34 23.82 -8.86
CA ASN A 265 -4.98 23.37 -9.16
C ASN A 265 -4.58 23.55 -10.63
N LYS A 266 -5.53 23.46 -11.58
CA LYS A 266 -5.27 23.75 -12.99
C LYS A 266 -5.03 25.25 -13.19
N ILE A 267 -5.91 26.09 -12.66
CA ILE A 267 -5.78 27.56 -12.72
C ILE A 267 -4.45 28.01 -12.11
N ARG A 268 -4.09 27.53 -10.93
CA ARG A 268 -2.80 27.84 -10.28
C ARG A 268 -1.58 27.42 -11.11
N ARG A 269 -1.66 26.30 -11.83
CA ARG A 269 -0.58 25.86 -12.73
C ARG A 269 -0.49 26.77 -13.95
N GLU A 270 -1.62 27.20 -14.49
CA GLU A 270 -1.68 28.10 -15.64
C GLU A 270 -1.13 29.48 -15.28
N ILE A 271 -1.54 30.04 -14.13
CA ILE A 271 -0.97 31.29 -13.59
C ILE A 271 0.56 31.21 -13.51
N ARG A 272 1.11 30.10 -12.99
CA ARG A 272 2.57 29.90 -12.91
C ARG A 272 3.25 29.85 -14.29
N ARG A 273 2.58 29.33 -15.32
CA ARG A 273 3.11 29.27 -16.70
C ARG A 273 3.08 30.64 -17.36
N ARG A 274 1.93 31.32 -17.33
CA ARG A 274 1.75 32.66 -17.90
C ARG A 274 2.65 33.69 -17.26
N ARG A 275 2.83 33.62 -15.94
CA ARG A 275 3.78 34.48 -15.20
C ARG A 275 5.21 34.36 -15.70
N LYS A 276 5.66 33.18 -16.15
CA LYS A 276 7.00 32.98 -16.73
C LYS A 276 7.15 33.58 -18.12
N ARG A 277 6.05 33.77 -18.85
CA ARG A 277 6.02 34.35 -20.20
C ARG A 277 5.69 35.84 -20.21
N GLY A 278 5.46 36.44 -19.04
CA GLY A 278 5.09 37.86 -18.92
C GLY A 278 3.66 38.18 -19.38
N GLU A 279 2.78 37.18 -19.46
CA GLU A 279 1.39 37.35 -19.91
C GLU A 279 0.48 37.91 -18.78
N GLU A 280 -0.64 38.53 -19.15
CA GLU A 280 -1.64 39.10 -18.23
C GLU A 280 -2.38 38.02 -17.41
N LEU A 281 -2.63 38.30 -16.13
CA LEU A 281 -3.11 37.32 -15.14
C LEU A 281 -4.47 37.66 -14.51
N HIS A 282 -5.01 38.87 -14.71
CA HIS A 282 -6.18 39.37 -13.97
C HIS A 282 -7.39 38.41 -14.05
N GLU A 283 -7.72 37.91 -15.23
CA GLU A 283 -8.85 36.97 -15.42
C GLU A 283 -8.64 35.66 -14.63
N LEU A 284 -7.43 35.11 -14.67
CA LEU A 284 -7.10 33.86 -13.96
C LEU A 284 -7.10 34.05 -12.44
N GLN A 285 -6.66 35.22 -11.96
CA GLN A 285 -6.68 35.56 -10.54
C GLN A 285 -8.10 35.77 -10.02
N HIS A 286 -8.96 36.42 -10.80
CA HIS A 286 -10.39 36.54 -10.49
C HIS A 286 -11.03 35.16 -10.35
N ARG A 287 -10.82 34.29 -11.35
CA ARG A 287 -11.33 32.91 -11.34
C ARG A 287 -10.76 32.07 -10.20
N GLU A 288 -9.51 32.29 -9.80
CA GLU A 288 -8.94 31.67 -8.58
C GLU A 288 -9.74 32.09 -7.33
N SER A 289 -10.03 33.38 -7.18
CA SER A 289 -10.78 33.90 -6.02
C SER A 289 -12.19 33.31 -5.93
N GLU A 290 -12.91 33.24 -7.06
CA GLU A 290 -14.24 32.63 -7.14
C GLU A 290 -14.21 31.15 -6.73
N LEU A 291 -13.24 30.38 -7.24
CA LEU A 291 -13.07 28.97 -6.89
C LEU A 291 -12.77 28.79 -5.39
N VAL A 292 -11.96 29.67 -4.80
CA VAL A 292 -11.65 29.64 -3.36
C VAL A 292 -12.91 29.93 -2.53
N ALA A 293 -13.73 30.90 -2.92
CA ALA A 293 -15.00 31.19 -2.25
C ALA A 293 -15.99 30.02 -2.35
N ALA A 294 -16.13 29.43 -3.55
CA ALA A 294 -16.97 28.27 -3.78
C ALA A 294 -16.53 27.05 -2.96
N ILE A 295 -15.22 26.81 -2.84
CA ILE A 295 -14.65 25.74 -2.00
C ILE A 295 -15.05 25.93 -0.53
N LYS A 296 -14.91 27.14 0.02
CA LYS A 296 -15.28 27.44 1.42
C LYS A 296 -16.77 27.17 1.67
N ALA A 297 -17.65 27.58 0.75
CA ALA A 297 -19.08 27.34 0.86
C ALA A 297 -19.42 25.83 0.87
N VAL A 298 -18.78 25.05 -0.01
CA VAL A 298 -18.97 23.59 -0.06
C VAL A 298 -18.41 22.90 1.19
N GLU A 299 -17.29 23.38 1.75
CA GLU A 299 -16.74 22.85 3.01
C GLU A 299 -17.69 23.08 4.19
N GLN A 300 -18.37 24.24 4.24
CA GLN A 300 -19.41 24.52 5.24
C GLN A 300 -20.61 23.58 5.09
N GLN A 301 -21.08 23.33 3.86
CA GLN A 301 -22.16 22.37 3.60
C GLN A 301 -21.80 20.96 4.09
N ILE A 302 -20.57 20.51 3.87
CA ILE A 302 -20.08 19.21 4.35
C ILE A 302 -20.05 19.16 5.88
N ALA A 303 -19.57 20.21 6.53
CA ALA A 303 -19.53 20.30 7.99
C ALA A 303 -20.95 20.23 8.59
N GLN A 304 -21.89 21.00 8.04
CA GLN A 304 -23.29 20.97 8.44
C GLN A 304 -23.89 19.57 8.27
N ARG A 305 -23.71 18.95 7.09
CA ARG A 305 -24.26 17.63 6.83
C ARG A 305 -23.68 16.55 7.73
N ARG A 306 -22.41 16.65 8.10
CA ARG A 306 -21.78 15.72 9.06
C ARG A 306 -22.39 15.83 10.45
N ASN A 307 -22.66 17.05 10.93
CA ASN A 307 -23.30 17.26 12.22
C ASN A 307 -24.71 16.64 12.21
N GLU A 308 -25.51 16.92 11.17
CA GLU A 308 -26.85 16.33 11.00
C GLU A 308 -26.80 14.79 11.00
N LEU A 309 -25.81 14.20 10.32
CA LEU A 309 -25.65 12.74 10.28
C LEU A 309 -25.20 12.15 11.62
N SER A 310 -24.43 12.90 12.41
CA SER A 310 -23.98 12.48 13.74
C SER A 310 -25.13 12.45 14.76
N GLU A 311 -26.11 13.35 14.61
CA GLU A 311 -27.27 13.47 15.50
C GLU A 311 -28.36 12.43 15.22
N ARG A 312 -28.39 11.85 14.01
CA ARG A 312 -29.35 10.78 13.67
C ARG A 312 -29.15 9.58 14.58
N ARG A 313 -30.25 8.93 15.00
CA ARG A 313 -30.20 7.65 15.72
C ARG A 313 -29.30 6.67 14.97
N GLY A 314 -28.21 6.23 15.61
CA GLY A 314 -27.21 5.31 15.06
C GLY A 314 -26.03 5.94 14.31
N GLY A 315 -26.00 7.27 14.13
CA GLY A 315 -24.88 8.03 13.57
C GLY A 315 -24.34 7.54 12.22
N THR A 316 -23.09 7.92 11.94
CA THR A 316 -22.26 7.29 10.90
C THR A 316 -21.44 6.15 11.51
N GLY A 317 -21.26 5.07 10.75
CA GLY A 317 -20.41 3.95 11.12
C GLY A 317 -18.92 4.25 10.89
N CYS A 318 -18.07 3.39 11.43
CA CYS A 318 -16.62 3.49 11.27
C CYS A 318 -16.12 2.54 10.17
N ILE A 319 -15.19 3.01 9.33
CA ILE A 319 -14.48 2.19 8.36
C ILE A 319 -12.97 2.18 8.65
N ILE A 320 -12.43 0.97 8.74
CA ILE A 320 -11.00 0.71 8.80
C ILE A 320 -10.59 -0.01 7.53
N VAL A 321 -9.50 0.45 6.91
CA VAL A 321 -9.00 -0.16 5.68
C VAL A 321 -7.53 -0.53 5.80
N SER A 322 -7.13 -1.73 5.40
CA SER A 322 -5.73 -2.13 5.35
C SER A 322 -5.03 -1.38 4.21
N GLY A 323 -4.03 -0.55 4.53
CA GLY A 323 -3.37 0.35 3.57
C GLY A 323 -2.94 -0.30 2.26
N ALA A 324 -2.83 0.51 1.20
CA ALA A 324 -2.60 0.04 -0.17
C ALA A 324 -1.16 -0.41 -0.41
N PHE A 325 -0.99 -1.57 -1.05
CA PHE A 325 0.30 -2.12 -1.46
C PHE A 325 0.78 -1.55 -2.80
N MET A 326 -0.14 -1.06 -3.62
CA MET A 326 0.18 -0.42 -4.90
C MET A 326 0.08 1.09 -4.82
N ALA A 327 0.88 1.79 -5.62
CA ALA A 327 0.74 3.23 -5.78
C ALA A 327 -0.70 3.56 -6.20
N VAL A 328 -1.48 4.08 -5.25
CA VAL A 328 -2.89 4.37 -5.45
C VAL A 328 -2.98 5.53 -6.43
N ARG A 329 -3.61 5.29 -7.58
CA ARG A 329 -3.95 6.37 -8.51
C ARG A 329 -4.85 7.35 -7.77
N ARG A 330 -4.57 8.66 -7.86
CA ARG A 330 -5.38 9.74 -7.27
C ARG A 330 -6.73 9.92 -7.99
N THR A 331 -7.54 8.86 -8.01
CA THR A 331 -8.87 8.83 -8.64
C THR A 331 -9.84 9.69 -7.83
N LYS A 332 -10.97 10.04 -8.46
CA LYS A 332 -12.07 10.76 -7.78
C LYS A 332 -12.53 10.04 -6.50
N VAL A 333 -12.55 8.70 -6.52
CA VAL A 333 -12.95 7.84 -5.40
C VAL A 333 -12.01 7.94 -4.20
N VAL A 334 -10.69 8.00 -4.44
CA VAL A 334 -9.71 8.13 -3.35
C VAL A 334 -9.82 9.50 -2.68
N LYS A 335 -10.01 10.55 -3.49
CA LYS A 335 -10.25 11.90 -2.98
C LYS A 335 -11.60 11.99 -2.24
N LEU A 336 -12.61 11.28 -2.72
CA LEU A 336 -13.93 11.19 -2.07
C LEU A 336 -13.76 10.68 -0.64
N LEU A 337 -13.02 9.58 -0.42
CA LEU A 337 -12.77 9.05 0.93
C LEU A 337 -12.10 10.09 1.85
N GLY A 338 -11.10 10.82 1.35
CA GLY A 338 -10.46 11.90 2.12
C GLY A 338 -11.46 12.95 2.61
N VAL A 339 -12.46 13.26 1.80
CA VAL A 339 -13.48 14.27 2.12
C VAL A 339 -14.64 13.69 2.92
N THR A 340 -15.11 12.47 2.67
CA THR A 340 -16.29 11.89 3.34
C THR A 340 -15.93 11.28 4.69
N VAL A 341 -14.95 10.36 4.71
CA VAL A 341 -14.58 9.59 5.91
C VAL A 341 -13.41 10.21 6.68
N GLY A 342 -12.64 11.12 6.07
CA GLY A 342 -11.60 11.89 6.75
C GLY A 342 -10.21 11.26 6.71
N PHE A 343 -9.96 10.31 5.80
CA PHE A 343 -8.61 9.80 5.56
C PHE A 343 -8.32 9.61 4.08
N GLU A 344 -7.06 9.80 3.70
CA GLU A 344 -6.57 9.46 2.37
C GLU A 344 -5.90 8.09 2.39
N VAL A 345 -6.17 7.28 1.37
CA VAL A 345 -5.43 6.04 1.16
C VAL A 345 -4.09 6.38 0.52
N GLY A 346 -3.04 6.35 1.34
CA GLY A 346 -1.66 6.45 0.89
C GLY A 346 -1.07 5.10 0.49
N HIS A 347 -0.04 5.15 -0.36
CA HIS A 347 0.83 4.02 -0.62
C HIS A 347 1.89 3.94 0.49
N THR A 348 1.99 2.80 1.15
CA THR A 348 3.09 2.52 2.07
C THR A 348 4.18 1.78 1.32
N LEU A 349 5.29 2.47 1.02
CA LEU A 349 6.54 1.81 0.65
C LEU A 349 7.14 1.22 1.93
N ASP A 350 7.04 -0.10 2.09
CA ASP A 350 7.79 -0.79 3.14
C ASP A 350 9.19 -1.12 2.59
N VAL A 351 10.18 -0.33 3.01
CA VAL A 351 11.58 -0.47 2.56
C VAL A 351 12.42 -1.20 3.61
N THR A 352 11.80 -1.70 4.69
CA THR A 352 12.56 -2.35 5.76
C THR A 352 12.96 -3.78 5.36
N ARG A 353 14.27 -4.01 5.14
CA ARG A 353 14.83 -5.30 4.70
C ARG A 353 15.92 -5.75 5.68
N ARG A 354 15.80 -6.97 6.21
CA ARG A 354 16.91 -7.68 6.90
C ARG A 354 17.30 -8.90 6.07
N ILE A 355 17.92 -8.64 4.93
CA ILE A 355 18.31 -9.64 3.94
C ILE A 355 19.83 -9.60 3.82
N ARG A 356 20.45 -10.77 3.70
CA ARG A 356 21.85 -10.88 3.27
C ARG A 356 21.84 -11.24 1.79
N ASP A 357 22.17 -10.27 0.95
CA ASP A 357 22.33 -10.50 -0.48
C ASP A 357 23.68 -11.21 -0.72
N VAL A 358 23.66 -12.32 -1.45
CA VAL A 358 24.84 -13.15 -1.79
C VAL A 358 24.76 -13.48 -3.27
N TYR A 359 25.91 -13.56 -3.95
CA TYR A 359 26.00 -13.91 -5.35
C TYR A 359 27.03 -15.03 -5.56
N VAL A 360 26.88 -15.76 -6.67
CA VAL A 360 27.82 -16.78 -7.16
C VAL A 360 28.18 -16.40 -8.59
N GLU A 361 29.46 -16.27 -8.88
CA GLU A 361 29.96 -16.02 -10.23
C GLU A 361 30.07 -17.34 -11.00
N VAL A 362 29.40 -17.41 -12.15
CA VAL A 362 29.37 -18.61 -13.01
C VAL A 362 30.16 -18.39 -14.31
N GLY A 363 30.57 -17.14 -14.59
CA GLY A 363 31.36 -16.78 -15.78
C GLY A 363 30.61 -16.86 -17.13
N THR A 364 29.51 -17.60 -17.20
CA THR A 364 28.68 -17.77 -18.40
C THR A 364 27.19 -17.64 -18.08
N SER A 365 26.40 -17.29 -19.11
CA SER A 365 24.93 -17.25 -19.06
C SER A 365 24.27 -18.52 -19.59
N GLU A 366 25.05 -19.56 -19.86
CA GLU A 366 24.53 -20.85 -20.32
C GLU A 366 23.68 -21.57 -19.27
N TYR A 367 22.57 -22.15 -19.72
CA TYR A 367 21.61 -22.81 -18.85
C TYR A 367 22.24 -23.92 -17.99
N ASN A 368 23.08 -24.78 -18.58
CA ASN A 368 23.67 -25.92 -17.87
C ASN A 368 24.65 -25.49 -16.78
N ALA A 369 25.49 -24.49 -17.04
CA ALA A 369 26.41 -23.95 -16.05
C ALA A 369 25.67 -23.29 -14.88
N LEU A 370 24.64 -22.48 -15.16
CA LEU A 370 23.78 -21.88 -14.13
C LEU A 370 23.04 -22.95 -13.31
N LYS A 371 22.58 -24.02 -13.97
CA LYS A 371 21.89 -25.16 -13.34
C LYS A 371 22.81 -25.89 -12.37
N GLU A 372 24.02 -26.23 -12.77
CA GLU A 372 24.99 -26.88 -11.89
C GLU A 372 25.35 -25.99 -10.68
N ALA A 373 25.56 -24.70 -10.89
CA ALA A 373 25.81 -23.75 -9.80
C ALA A 373 24.63 -23.69 -8.81
N LEU A 374 23.39 -23.70 -9.32
CA LEU A 374 22.19 -23.73 -8.49
C LEU A 374 22.08 -25.03 -7.68
N ILE A 375 22.36 -26.19 -8.29
CA ILE A 375 22.31 -27.48 -7.60
C ILE A 375 23.35 -27.51 -6.48
N ASN A 376 24.58 -27.10 -6.76
CA ASN A 376 25.65 -27.02 -5.76
C ASN A 376 25.26 -26.10 -4.58
N LEU A 377 24.67 -24.94 -4.88
CA LEU A 377 24.14 -24.04 -3.85
C LEU A 377 23.06 -24.71 -3.01
N LEU A 378 22.08 -25.37 -3.63
CA LEU A 378 20.99 -26.05 -2.93
C LEU A 378 21.49 -27.18 -2.03
N VAL A 379 22.50 -27.93 -2.48
CA VAL A 379 23.18 -28.98 -1.69
C VAL A 379 23.93 -28.38 -0.49
N GLN A 380 24.64 -27.27 -0.69
CA GLN A 380 25.40 -26.58 0.36
C GLN A 380 24.54 -25.87 1.42
N LEU A 381 23.22 -25.78 1.24
CA LEU A 381 22.31 -25.31 2.28
C LEU A 381 22.16 -26.40 3.38
N GLU A 382 23.29 -26.77 4.02
CA GLU A 382 23.54 -27.94 4.90
C GLU A 382 22.66 -28.02 6.17
N ARG A 383 21.96 -26.94 6.55
CA ARG A 383 21.11 -26.97 7.76
C ARG A 383 19.67 -27.30 7.37
N LYS A 384 19.37 -28.61 7.22
CA LYS A 384 18.02 -29.19 7.03
C LYS A 384 16.97 -28.10 6.74
N PRO A 385 16.88 -27.58 5.50
CA PRO A 385 15.88 -26.59 5.21
C PRO A 385 14.53 -27.27 5.43
N LYS A 386 13.72 -26.74 6.34
CA LYS A 386 12.28 -27.00 6.36
C LYS A 386 11.68 -26.30 5.12
N GLY A 387 12.15 -26.65 3.93
CA GLY A 387 11.92 -25.98 2.64
C GLY A 387 11.95 -24.45 2.71
N GLY A 388 11.10 -23.83 1.89
CA GLY A 388 10.91 -22.39 1.85
C GLY A 388 11.73 -21.65 0.79
N VAL A 389 12.10 -22.33 -0.30
CA VAL A 389 12.92 -21.76 -1.38
C VAL A 389 12.02 -21.23 -2.50
N LEU A 390 12.22 -19.99 -2.92
CA LEU A 390 11.62 -19.43 -4.13
C LEU A 390 12.72 -19.24 -5.18
N ILE A 391 12.56 -19.88 -6.32
CA ILE A 391 13.51 -19.82 -7.43
C ILE A 391 12.89 -19.00 -8.56
N TYR A 392 13.52 -17.87 -8.86
CA TYR A 392 13.06 -16.89 -9.84
C TYR A 392 13.87 -17.02 -11.14
N VAL A 393 13.19 -17.44 -12.20
CA VAL A 393 13.76 -17.48 -13.55
C VAL A 393 13.49 -16.15 -14.25
N PRO A 394 14.51 -15.44 -14.78
CA PRO A 394 14.33 -14.23 -15.56
C PRO A 394 13.26 -14.35 -16.65
N GLU A 395 12.45 -13.29 -16.84
CA GLU A 395 11.36 -13.30 -17.84
C GLU A 395 11.87 -13.60 -19.26
N CYS A 396 13.09 -13.18 -19.60
CA CYS A 396 13.70 -13.40 -20.90
C CYS A 396 13.88 -14.89 -21.26
N TYR A 397 14.02 -15.77 -20.26
CA TYR A 397 14.13 -17.22 -20.50
C TYR A 397 12.76 -17.90 -20.67
N GLY A 398 11.65 -17.22 -20.37
CA GLY A 398 10.30 -17.72 -20.63
C GLY A 398 9.83 -18.84 -19.69
N THR A 399 8.54 -19.20 -19.82
CA THR A 399 7.87 -20.16 -18.93
C THR A 399 8.37 -21.59 -19.08
N ASP A 400 8.83 -21.97 -20.27
CA ASP A 400 9.24 -23.35 -20.54
C ASP A 400 10.56 -23.68 -19.88
N THR A 401 11.51 -22.73 -19.85
CA THR A 401 12.74 -22.84 -19.05
C THR A 401 12.43 -23.00 -17.57
N ALA A 402 11.43 -22.30 -17.02
CA ALA A 402 11.04 -22.49 -15.62
C ALA A 402 10.43 -23.88 -15.34
N LYS A 403 9.69 -24.47 -16.30
CA LYS A 403 9.20 -25.86 -16.18
C LYS A 403 10.33 -26.86 -16.31
N GLN A 404 11.26 -26.62 -17.23
CA GLN A 404 12.44 -27.45 -17.44
C GLN A 404 13.30 -27.47 -16.18
N LEU A 405 13.63 -26.29 -15.64
CA LEU A 405 14.40 -26.17 -14.40
C LEU A 405 13.72 -26.89 -13.24
N ALA A 406 12.40 -26.77 -13.08
CA ALA A 406 11.68 -27.48 -12.04
C ALA A 406 11.75 -29.01 -12.19
N ARG A 407 11.75 -29.53 -13.43
CA ARG A 407 11.91 -30.97 -13.70
C ARG A 407 13.35 -31.41 -13.44
N ASP A 408 14.32 -30.69 -13.99
CA ASP A 408 15.74 -31.00 -13.83
C ASP A 408 16.13 -31.05 -12.33
N LEU A 409 15.64 -30.10 -11.53
CA LEU A 409 15.89 -30.07 -10.07
C LEU A 409 15.16 -31.21 -9.32
N ALA A 410 13.99 -31.63 -9.78
CA ALA A 410 13.26 -32.74 -9.16
C ALA A 410 13.85 -34.12 -9.52
N GLU A 411 14.52 -34.20 -10.68
CA GLU A 411 15.12 -35.42 -11.21
C GLU A 411 16.58 -35.62 -10.78
N ASP A 412 17.28 -34.56 -10.37
CA ASP A 412 18.70 -34.63 -9.97
C ASP A 412 18.90 -35.53 -8.72
N PRO A 413 19.77 -36.56 -8.80
CA PRO A 413 19.97 -37.50 -7.72
C PRO A 413 20.55 -36.86 -6.45
N ARG A 414 21.39 -35.82 -6.56
CA ARG A 414 21.97 -35.11 -5.40
C ARG A 414 20.91 -34.40 -4.58
N LEU A 415 19.84 -33.96 -5.25
CA LEU A 415 18.71 -33.30 -4.61
C LEU A 415 17.64 -34.27 -4.11
N ARG A 416 17.65 -35.55 -4.53
CA ARG A 416 16.75 -36.59 -4.01
C ARG A 416 17.18 -37.13 -2.65
N GLU A 417 18.49 -37.14 -2.38
CA GLU A 417 19.04 -37.48 -1.07
C GLU A 417 18.72 -36.41 -0.01
N ILE A 418 18.36 -35.21 -0.48
CA ILE A 418 17.84 -34.10 0.31
C ILE A 418 16.30 -34.15 0.19
N PRO A 419 15.51 -33.99 1.27
CA PRO A 419 14.05 -33.98 1.16
C PRO A 419 13.56 -32.63 0.58
N LEU A 420 13.90 -32.33 -0.68
CA LEU A 420 13.57 -31.08 -1.35
C LEU A 420 12.53 -31.34 -2.45
N CYS A 421 11.24 -31.25 -2.12
CA CYS A 421 10.20 -31.33 -3.13
C CYS A 421 10.10 -30.02 -3.92
N VAL A 422 10.34 -30.07 -5.24
CA VAL A 422 10.33 -28.89 -6.13
C VAL A 422 9.08 -28.92 -7.03
N GLU A 423 8.34 -27.80 -7.10
CA GLU A 423 7.24 -27.66 -8.05
C GLU A 423 7.26 -26.33 -8.83
N PRO A 424 6.80 -26.31 -10.10
CA PRO A 424 6.62 -25.06 -10.82
C PRO A 424 5.34 -24.34 -10.38
N LEU A 425 5.41 -23.02 -10.22
CA LEU A 425 4.24 -22.15 -9.96
C LEU A 425 4.14 -21.03 -11.00
N LEU A 426 3.55 -21.36 -12.15
CA LEU A 426 3.33 -20.41 -13.24
C LEU A 426 1.99 -19.65 -13.11
N THR A 427 0.99 -20.29 -12.50
CA THR A 427 -0.35 -19.72 -12.28
C THR A 427 -0.76 -19.89 -10.82
N THR A 428 -1.60 -18.98 -10.32
CA THR A 428 -2.05 -18.99 -8.92
C THR A 428 -3.01 -20.16 -8.68
N ARG A 429 -2.48 -21.34 -8.36
CA ARG A 429 -3.25 -22.52 -7.98
C ARG A 429 -3.24 -22.68 -6.46
N VAL A 430 -4.42 -22.48 -5.84
CA VAL A 430 -4.60 -22.53 -4.37
C VAL A 430 -3.99 -23.79 -3.77
N ARG A 431 -4.25 -24.97 -4.36
CA ARG A 431 -3.72 -26.25 -3.87
C ARG A 431 -2.19 -26.29 -3.79
N ARG A 432 -1.46 -25.74 -4.77
CA ARG A 432 0.02 -25.75 -4.75
C ARG A 432 0.58 -24.81 -3.67
N ILE A 433 -0.06 -23.67 -3.48
CA ILE A 433 0.30 -22.70 -2.44
C ILE A 433 0.02 -23.29 -1.04
N GLU A 434 -1.11 -23.98 -0.86
CA GLU A 434 -1.44 -24.68 0.39
C GLU A 434 -0.43 -25.79 0.71
N ARG A 435 -0.04 -26.61 -0.28
CA ARG A 435 0.98 -27.65 -0.12
C ARG A 435 2.35 -27.09 0.25
N PHE A 436 2.77 -25.98 -0.37
CA PHE A 436 3.99 -25.26 0.03
C PHE A 436 3.89 -24.69 1.45
N SER A 437 2.73 -24.14 1.83
CA SER A 437 2.47 -23.64 3.18
C SER A 437 2.52 -24.74 4.25
N ALA A 438 1.96 -25.92 3.94
CA ALA A 438 1.93 -27.09 4.81
C ALA A 438 3.30 -27.77 4.93
N GLY A 439 4.21 -27.45 4.01
CA GLY A 439 5.55 -28.02 3.95
C GLY A 439 5.65 -29.33 3.18
N GLU A 440 4.65 -29.67 2.38
CA GLU A 440 4.70 -30.79 1.42
C GLU A 440 5.54 -30.45 0.17
N VAL A 441 5.71 -29.16 -0.12
CA VAL A 441 6.58 -28.64 -1.18
C VAL A 441 7.63 -27.74 -0.54
N ASP A 442 8.89 -27.91 -0.93
CA ASP A 442 10.03 -27.23 -0.33
C ASP A 442 10.57 -26.09 -1.18
N ALA A 443 10.49 -26.22 -2.50
CA ALA A 443 10.90 -25.18 -3.43
C ALA A 443 9.84 -24.91 -4.51
N LEU A 444 9.64 -23.63 -4.83
CA LEU A 444 8.78 -23.21 -5.93
C LEU A 444 9.60 -22.51 -7.01
N VAL A 445 9.43 -22.93 -8.26
CA VAL A 445 10.09 -22.33 -9.43
C VAL A 445 9.09 -21.54 -10.25
N GLY A 446 9.45 -20.32 -10.67
CA GLY A 446 8.57 -19.48 -11.47
C GLY A 446 9.28 -18.24 -11.99
N LEU A 447 8.54 -17.44 -12.76
CA LEU A 447 9.14 -16.27 -13.42
C LEU A 447 9.40 -15.12 -12.45
N ALA A 448 10.50 -14.41 -12.67
CA ALA A 448 10.83 -13.12 -12.09
C ALA A 448 9.97 -11.99 -12.70
N SER A 449 8.65 -12.12 -12.60
CA SER A 449 7.68 -11.20 -13.20
C SER A 449 6.74 -10.59 -12.17
N LEU A 450 6.35 -9.33 -12.35
CA LEU A 450 5.25 -8.73 -11.56
C LEU A 450 3.89 -9.43 -11.78
N ARG A 451 3.75 -10.23 -12.84
CA ARG A 451 2.55 -11.01 -13.14
C ARG A 451 2.65 -12.46 -12.65
N SER A 452 3.83 -12.89 -12.21
CA SER A 452 4.09 -14.25 -11.76
C SER A 452 3.26 -14.60 -10.53
N ALA A 453 2.84 -15.87 -10.43
CA ALA A 453 2.18 -16.39 -9.24
C ALA A 453 3.12 -16.43 -8.02
N LEU A 454 4.44 -16.50 -8.24
CA LEU A 454 5.43 -16.41 -7.15
C LEU A 454 5.47 -15.02 -6.47
N THR A 455 5.03 -13.98 -7.17
CA THR A 455 5.17 -12.58 -6.74
C THR A 455 3.83 -11.95 -6.39
N ARG A 456 2.74 -12.52 -6.91
CA ARG A 456 1.35 -12.21 -6.54
C ARG A 456 0.67 -13.45 -5.96
N GLY A 457 0.38 -13.40 -4.68
CA GLY A 457 -0.49 -14.39 -4.02
C GLY A 457 0.22 -15.39 -3.11
N ILE A 458 1.56 -15.31 -2.96
CA ILE A 458 2.27 -15.98 -1.88
C ILE A 458 2.53 -14.93 -0.78
N ASP A 459 1.70 -14.95 0.26
CA ASP A 459 1.94 -14.18 1.49
C ASP A 459 2.14 -15.15 2.65
N ILE A 460 3.23 -15.93 2.56
CA ILE A 460 3.58 -17.01 3.51
C ILE A 460 4.98 -16.77 4.09
N PRO A 461 5.24 -15.60 4.72
CA PRO A 461 6.56 -15.24 5.22
C PRO A 461 7.11 -16.23 6.26
N HIS A 462 6.23 -16.93 6.98
CA HIS A 462 6.62 -17.93 7.97
C HIS A 462 7.30 -19.16 7.36
N ARG A 463 7.10 -19.42 6.07
CA ARG A 463 7.70 -20.55 5.35
C ARG A 463 8.87 -20.11 4.49
N ILE A 464 8.77 -18.97 3.79
CA ILE A 464 9.80 -18.50 2.85
C ILE A 464 11.07 -18.11 3.61
N ARG A 465 12.23 -18.62 3.15
CA ARG A 465 13.55 -18.36 3.73
C ARG A 465 14.56 -17.88 2.70
N TYR A 466 14.47 -18.40 1.48
CA TYR A 466 15.45 -18.15 0.43
C TYR A 466 14.73 -17.68 -0.83
N ALA A 467 15.28 -16.65 -1.47
CA ALA A 467 14.91 -16.20 -2.80
C ALA A 467 16.16 -16.30 -3.65
N ILE A 468 16.16 -17.24 -4.59
CA ILE A 468 17.29 -17.52 -5.47
C ILE A 468 16.90 -17.05 -6.87
N PHE A 469 17.76 -16.27 -7.50
CA PHE A 469 17.57 -15.83 -8.88
C PHE A 469 18.43 -16.69 -9.80
N PHE A 470 17.79 -17.40 -10.73
CA PHE A 470 18.46 -18.25 -11.72
C PHE A 470 19.02 -17.37 -12.86
N GLY A 471 20.13 -16.70 -12.56
CA GLY A 471 20.69 -15.62 -13.38
C GLY A 471 20.13 -14.24 -12.99
N VAL A 472 20.75 -13.19 -13.52
CA VAL A 472 20.36 -11.81 -13.21
C VAL A 472 19.00 -11.50 -13.85
N PRO A 473 18.00 -11.02 -13.10
CA PRO A 473 16.74 -10.55 -13.68
C PRO A 473 17.02 -9.38 -14.63
N ARG A 474 16.89 -9.62 -15.93
CA ARG A 474 17.13 -8.61 -16.96
C ARG A 474 15.84 -8.29 -17.72
N ARG A 475 15.67 -7.03 -18.10
CA ARG A 475 14.70 -6.62 -19.12
C ARG A 475 15.43 -6.45 -20.44
N ILE A 476 14.97 -7.16 -21.46
CA ILE A 476 15.46 -6.99 -22.82
C ILE A 476 14.58 -5.95 -23.49
N LEU A 477 15.14 -4.79 -23.78
CA LEU A 477 14.53 -3.79 -24.63
C LEU A 477 15.03 -4.03 -26.06
N ARG A 478 14.13 -4.46 -26.94
CA ARG A 478 14.42 -4.51 -28.37
C ARG A 478 14.03 -3.18 -29.00
N VAL A 479 15.01 -2.49 -29.55
CA VAL A 479 14.81 -1.25 -30.29
C VAL A 479 15.26 -1.51 -31.73
N SER A 480 14.31 -1.63 -32.64
CA SER A 480 14.63 -1.54 -34.06
C SER A 480 14.81 -0.07 -34.39
N LEU A 481 16.04 0.33 -34.71
CA LEU A 481 16.30 1.71 -35.07
C LEU A 481 15.56 2.02 -36.38
N ARG A 482 15.61 1.16 -37.40
CA ARG A 482 15.04 1.52 -38.73
C ARG A 482 13.55 1.27 -38.90
N SER A 483 12.97 0.27 -38.24
CA SER A 483 11.58 -0.13 -38.49
C SER A 483 10.59 0.28 -37.41
N GLU A 484 11.05 0.59 -36.20
CA GLU A 484 10.17 0.87 -35.07
C GLU A 484 10.45 2.27 -34.51
N ARG A 485 9.85 3.29 -35.16
CA ARG A 485 9.89 4.73 -34.83
C ARG A 485 9.21 5.06 -33.49
N SER A 486 9.55 4.38 -32.40
CA SER A 486 8.95 4.59 -31.07
C SER A 486 9.77 5.59 -30.24
N PRO A 487 9.31 6.85 -30.07
CA PRO A 487 10.00 7.83 -29.21
C PRO A 487 10.09 7.35 -27.76
N ARG A 488 9.10 6.58 -27.32
CA ARG A 488 9.06 6.05 -25.96
C ARG A 488 10.14 5.00 -25.71
N ARG A 489 10.37 4.07 -26.66
CA ARG A 489 11.42 3.05 -26.51
C ARG A 489 12.81 3.65 -26.63
N ILE A 490 12.98 4.61 -27.54
CA ILE A 490 14.22 5.37 -27.69
C ILE A 490 14.52 6.15 -26.40
N PHE A 491 13.54 6.87 -25.85
CA PHE A 491 13.69 7.55 -24.57
C PHE A 491 14.11 6.60 -23.45
N LEU A 492 13.51 5.42 -23.37
CA LEU A 492 13.85 4.41 -22.35
C LEU A 492 15.28 3.89 -22.52
N LEU A 493 15.73 3.68 -23.76
CA LEU A 493 17.10 3.27 -24.05
C LEU A 493 18.08 4.35 -23.57
N LEU A 494 17.93 5.59 -24.05
CA LEU A 494 18.81 6.71 -23.69
C LEU A 494 18.81 7.00 -22.19
N ALA A 495 17.65 7.02 -21.54
CA ALA A 495 17.55 7.29 -20.12
C ALA A 495 18.21 6.20 -19.27
N SER A 496 18.35 4.98 -19.81
CA SER A 496 19.07 3.90 -19.15
C SER A 496 20.58 3.97 -19.38
N LEU A 497 21.03 4.70 -20.40
CA LEU A 497 22.45 4.92 -20.70
C LEU A 497 23.02 6.14 -19.94
N ASP A 498 22.17 7.12 -19.60
CA ASP A 498 22.53 8.34 -18.85
C ASP A 498 23.40 8.06 -17.61
N GLU A 499 23.06 7.01 -16.85
CA GLU A 499 23.78 6.62 -15.61
C GLU A 499 25.19 6.06 -15.86
N TYR A 500 25.53 5.66 -17.09
CA TYR A 500 26.79 5.00 -17.45
C TYR A 500 27.75 5.90 -18.25
N ILE A 501 27.29 7.06 -18.70
CA ILE A 501 28.09 8.00 -19.48
C ILE A 501 28.88 8.90 -18.53
N ARG A 502 30.21 8.79 -18.59
CA ARG A 502 31.13 9.63 -17.79
C ARG A 502 31.66 10.85 -18.54
N ASP A 503 31.51 10.85 -19.87
CA ASP A 503 31.94 11.95 -20.72
C ASP A 503 30.93 13.11 -20.66
N GLU A 504 31.40 14.31 -20.34
CA GLU A 504 30.54 15.49 -20.16
C GLU A 504 29.86 15.95 -21.46
N THR A 505 30.53 15.76 -22.61
CA THR A 505 30.03 16.21 -23.92
C THR A 505 28.92 15.29 -24.42
N LEU A 506 29.11 13.97 -24.28
CA LEU A 506 28.10 12.96 -24.58
C LEU A 506 26.92 13.07 -23.62
N HIS A 507 27.17 13.33 -22.33
CA HIS A 507 26.11 13.55 -21.35
C HIS A 507 25.26 14.79 -21.72
N ALA A 508 25.87 15.88 -22.18
CA ALA A 508 25.13 17.06 -22.66
C ALA A 508 24.26 16.77 -23.89
N ARG A 509 24.78 16.00 -24.86
CA ARG A 509 24.02 15.54 -26.04
C ARG A 509 22.85 14.64 -25.64
N LEU A 510 23.08 13.68 -24.74
CA LEU A 510 22.05 12.76 -24.26
C LEU A 510 20.97 13.50 -23.45
N SER A 511 21.36 14.43 -22.57
CA SER A 511 20.43 15.28 -21.80
C SER A 511 19.51 16.12 -22.71
N THR A 512 20.07 16.61 -23.82
CA THR A 512 19.29 17.32 -24.86
C THR A 512 18.26 16.40 -25.52
N ALA A 513 18.68 15.21 -25.96
CA ALA A 513 17.78 14.22 -26.56
C ALA A 513 16.68 13.75 -25.57
N LEU A 514 17.03 13.52 -24.30
CA LEU A 514 16.07 13.19 -23.25
C LEU A 514 15.05 14.30 -22.99
N THR A 515 15.47 15.56 -23.08
CA THR A 515 14.58 16.72 -22.90
C THR A 515 13.57 16.80 -24.03
N LEU A 516 14.00 16.60 -25.28
CA LEU A 516 13.14 16.57 -26.47
C LEU A 516 12.14 15.40 -26.40
N LEU A 517 12.60 14.23 -25.93
CA LEU A 517 11.76 13.03 -25.84
C LEU A 517 10.88 12.97 -24.58
N ARG A 518 11.09 13.85 -23.59
CA ARG A 518 10.38 13.87 -22.30
C ARG A 518 8.85 13.93 -22.42
N PRO A 519 8.23 14.69 -23.36
CA PRO A 519 6.79 14.70 -23.54
C PRO A 519 6.20 13.32 -23.89
N TYR A 520 6.99 12.48 -24.56
CA TYR A 520 6.55 11.18 -25.08
C TYR A 520 6.76 10.01 -24.11
N ARG A 521 7.40 10.24 -22.95
CA ARG A 521 7.69 9.21 -21.92
C ARG A 521 6.47 8.42 -21.46
N THR A 522 5.31 9.06 -21.40
CA THR A 522 4.07 8.48 -20.85
C THR A 522 3.02 8.14 -21.90
N LEU A 523 3.40 8.06 -23.18
CA LEU A 523 2.49 7.66 -24.25
C LEU A 523 1.88 6.29 -23.94
N SER A 524 0.56 6.19 -24.11
CA SER A 524 -0.13 4.90 -24.10
C SER A 524 0.17 4.16 -25.41
N LYS A 525 0.13 2.83 -25.42
CA LYS A 525 0.41 2.03 -26.63
C LYS A 525 -0.47 2.47 -27.83
N LEU A 526 -1.73 2.79 -27.58
CA LEU A 526 -2.68 3.32 -28.58
C LEU A 526 -2.34 4.73 -29.06
N ALA A 527 -1.82 5.58 -28.18
CA ALA A 527 -1.37 6.93 -28.57
C ALA A 527 -0.05 6.86 -29.34
N GLU A 528 0.82 5.92 -28.96
CA GLU A 528 2.08 5.61 -29.64
C GLU A 528 1.83 5.06 -31.05
N GLU A 529 0.92 4.09 -31.21
CA GLU A 529 0.49 3.56 -32.52
C GLU A 529 -0.18 4.64 -33.39
N ARG A 530 -0.99 5.54 -32.81
CA ARG A 530 -1.56 6.68 -33.55
C ARG A 530 -0.52 7.69 -33.98
N ILE A 531 0.45 8.01 -33.12
CA ILE A 531 1.55 8.89 -33.48
C ILE A 531 2.36 8.24 -34.60
N ILE A 532 2.69 6.95 -34.50
CA ILE A 532 3.38 6.21 -35.55
C ILE A 532 2.57 6.19 -36.86
N GLY A 533 1.26 6.00 -36.80
CA GLY A 533 0.38 6.03 -37.98
C GLY A 533 0.25 7.42 -38.60
N VAL A 534 0.09 8.47 -37.79
CA VAL A 534 0.09 9.87 -38.24
C VAL A 534 1.45 10.25 -38.84
N LEU A 535 2.56 9.77 -38.28
CA LEU A 535 3.90 9.90 -38.83
C LEU A 535 4.10 9.08 -40.14
N GLN A 536 3.20 8.16 -40.46
CA GLN A 536 3.20 7.45 -41.75
C GLN A 536 2.31 8.15 -42.79
N ASP A 537 1.25 8.83 -42.36
CA ASP A 537 0.22 9.42 -43.23
C ASP A 537 0.36 10.96 -43.45
N GLU A 538 0.99 11.72 -42.54
CA GLU A 538 1.13 13.18 -42.64
C GLU A 538 2.62 13.63 -42.69
N GLY A 539 3.04 14.13 -43.86
CA GLY A 539 4.35 14.75 -44.08
C GLY A 539 4.36 16.23 -43.67
N ASP A 540 5.27 16.59 -42.75
CA ASP A 540 6.33 17.62 -42.97
C ASP A 540 6.77 18.33 -41.67
N SER A 541 5.91 18.54 -40.66
CA SER A 541 6.32 19.26 -39.43
C SER A 541 6.64 18.38 -38.23
N LEU A 542 5.79 17.39 -37.90
CA LEU A 542 6.05 16.46 -36.79
C LEU A 542 7.05 15.36 -37.18
N MET A 543 7.09 15.04 -38.48
CA MET A 543 8.04 14.10 -39.06
C MET A 543 9.47 14.64 -39.03
N SER A 544 9.68 15.92 -39.35
CA SER A 544 11.02 16.54 -39.31
C SER A 544 11.58 16.62 -37.89
N GLU A 545 10.78 17.02 -36.90
CA GLU A 545 11.21 16.98 -35.48
C GLU A 545 11.54 15.56 -35.02
N PHE A 546 10.75 14.56 -35.45
CA PHE A 546 10.97 13.18 -35.07
C PHE A 546 12.20 12.57 -35.77
N GLU A 547 12.38 12.84 -37.05
CA GLU A 547 13.55 12.43 -37.85
C GLU A 547 14.81 13.11 -37.34
N GLU A 548 14.78 14.40 -37.00
CA GLU A 548 15.92 15.09 -36.40
C GLU A 548 16.29 14.49 -35.02
N VAL A 549 15.29 14.20 -34.17
CA VAL A 549 15.53 13.52 -32.89
C VAL A 549 16.07 12.11 -33.10
N TYR A 550 15.56 11.40 -34.10
CA TYR A 550 15.98 10.06 -34.45
C TYR A 550 17.42 10.03 -34.98
N ASP A 551 17.77 10.94 -35.89
CA ASP A 551 19.11 11.07 -36.47
C ASP A 551 20.11 11.46 -35.40
N ARG A 552 19.80 12.43 -34.53
CA ARG A 552 20.64 12.77 -33.37
C ARG A 552 20.90 11.57 -32.43
N VAL A 553 19.94 10.66 -32.31
CA VAL A 553 20.09 9.44 -31.52
C VAL A 553 20.91 8.40 -32.26
N CYS A 554 20.70 8.23 -33.56
CA CYS A 554 21.54 7.38 -34.40
C CYS A 554 22.98 7.87 -34.35
N ASP A 555 23.23 9.17 -34.54
CA ASP A 555 24.54 9.79 -34.43
C ASP A 555 25.22 9.50 -33.09
N LEU A 556 24.47 9.53 -31.98
CA LEU A 556 24.97 9.18 -30.66
C LEU A 556 25.30 7.67 -30.52
N LEU A 557 24.62 6.79 -31.26
CA LEU A 557 24.81 5.35 -31.23
C LEU A 557 25.82 4.82 -32.26
N THR A 558 26.03 5.52 -33.39
CA THR A 558 26.91 5.08 -34.50
C THR A 558 28.22 5.85 -34.64
N ASN A 559 28.34 7.08 -34.13
CA ASN A 559 29.64 7.78 -34.14
C ASN A 559 30.53 7.23 -33.02
N HIS A 560 31.28 6.18 -33.38
CA HIS A 560 32.14 5.35 -32.54
C HIS A 560 33.45 6.01 -32.08
N ASP A 561 33.69 7.29 -32.35
CA ASP A 561 35.01 7.90 -32.11
C ASP A 561 35.26 8.31 -30.65
N ASP A 562 34.22 8.44 -29.82
CA ASP A 562 34.36 8.84 -28.41
C ASP A 562 33.82 7.76 -27.45
N SER A 563 34.60 6.69 -27.25
CA SER A 563 34.89 6.04 -25.94
C SER A 563 35.08 4.51 -26.04
N GLU A 564 36.25 4.04 -25.59
CA GLU A 564 36.46 2.65 -25.14
C GLU A 564 35.36 2.19 -24.17
N LEU A 565 34.76 3.13 -23.43
CA LEU A 565 33.65 2.94 -22.52
C LEU A 565 32.35 2.47 -23.21
N PHE A 566 32.00 3.03 -24.38
CA PHE A 566 30.82 2.60 -25.15
C PHE A 566 31.03 1.21 -25.76
N ALA A 567 32.26 0.82 -26.11
CA ALA A 567 32.58 -0.52 -26.60
C ALA A 567 32.42 -1.58 -25.48
N GLU A 568 32.94 -1.31 -24.27
CA GLU A 568 32.74 -2.19 -23.10
C GLU A 568 31.26 -2.28 -22.63
N LEU A 569 30.53 -1.15 -22.67
CA LEU A 569 29.09 -1.11 -22.38
C LEU A 569 28.27 -1.79 -23.46
N ALA A 570 28.67 -1.67 -24.73
CA ALA A 570 28.01 -2.32 -25.84
C ALA A 570 28.15 -3.83 -25.74
N GLU A 571 29.36 -4.37 -25.58
CA GLU A 571 29.56 -5.83 -25.50
C GLU A 571 28.80 -6.50 -24.34
N SER A 572 28.62 -5.79 -23.21
CA SER A 572 27.98 -6.33 -22.01
C SER A 572 26.45 -6.12 -21.93
N LEU A 573 25.93 -5.04 -22.51
CA LEU A 573 24.52 -4.64 -22.39
C LEU A 573 23.78 -4.58 -23.72
N ILE A 574 24.45 -4.40 -24.86
CA ILE A 574 23.83 -4.15 -26.17
C ILE A 574 24.32 -5.19 -27.20
N SER A 575 23.43 -6.05 -27.69
CA SER A 575 23.77 -6.88 -28.85
C SER A 575 23.27 -6.18 -30.13
N PRO A 576 24.16 -5.58 -30.95
CA PRO A 576 23.77 -5.06 -32.25
C PRO A 576 23.54 -6.23 -33.20
N ARG A 577 22.29 -6.40 -33.64
CA ARG A 577 21.96 -7.13 -34.86
C ARG A 577 21.83 -6.11 -35.98
N SER A 578 22.08 -6.50 -37.21
CA SER A 578 22.16 -5.65 -38.42
C SER A 578 21.10 -4.53 -38.59
N VAL A 579 19.98 -4.57 -37.84
CA VAL A 579 18.93 -3.53 -37.81
C VAL A 579 18.37 -3.26 -36.39
N CYS A 580 18.79 -3.99 -35.35
CA CYS A 580 18.19 -3.97 -34.02
C CYS A 580 19.22 -3.89 -32.88
N VAL A 581 18.93 -3.07 -31.88
CA VAL A 581 19.66 -2.96 -30.63
C VAL A 581 18.91 -3.74 -29.56
N ASP A 582 19.47 -4.86 -29.09
CA ASP A 582 18.94 -5.61 -27.95
C ASP A 582 19.68 -5.16 -26.68
N ALA A 583 19.04 -4.32 -25.87
CA ALA A 583 19.63 -3.81 -24.63
C ALA A 583 19.12 -4.59 -23.40
N ALA A 584 20.02 -5.17 -22.61
CA ALA A 584 19.69 -6.02 -21.46
C ALA A 584 19.99 -5.31 -20.13
N PHE A 585 18.97 -4.73 -19.50
CA PHE A 585 19.13 -3.98 -18.26
C PHE A 585 18.84 -4.83 -17.03
N ALA A 586 19.75 -4.82 -16.06
CA ALA A 586 19.51 -5.42 -14.75
C ALA A 586 18.31 -4.74 -14.07
N ASN A 587 17.37 -5.54 -13.55
CA ASN A 587 16.17 -5.02 -12.93
C ASN A 587 16.27 -5.07 -11.41
N VAL A 588 16.99 -4.09 -10.85
CA VAL A 588 17.19 -3.93 -9.41
C VAL A 588 15.86 -3.78 -8.65
N GLN A 589 14.82 -3.21 -9.28
CA GLN A 589 13.48 -3.11 -8.69
C GLN A 589 12.83 -4.48 -8.52
N LEU A 590 12.91 -5.37 -9.52
CA LEU A 590 12.41 -6.74 -9.42
C LEU A 590 13.21 -7.53 -8.40
N PHE A 591 14.54 -7.44 -8.44
CA PHE A 591 15.42 -8.07 -7.46
C PHE A 591 15.06 -7.66 -6.03
N THR A 592 14.98 -6.35 -5.76
CA THR A 592 14.63 -5.80 -4.45
C THR A 592 13.23 -6.23 -4.02
N ARG A 593 12.25 -6.21 -4.92
CA ARG A 593 10.88 -6.59 -4.61
C ARG A 593 10.74 -8.08 -4.28
N PHE A 594 11.41 -8.96 -5.03
CA PHE A 594 11.26 -10.40 -4.87
C PHE A 594 12.14 -10.96 -3.76
N SER A 595 13.34 -10.42 -3.56
CA SER A 595 14.13 -10.75 -2.37
C SER A 595 13.39 -10.35 -1.08
N THR A 596 12.59 -9.27 -1.08
CA THR A 596 11.77 -8.86 0.06
C THR A 596 10.75 -9.93 0.49
N GLU A 597 10.36 -10.87 -0.38
CA GLU A 597 9.50 -12.01 0.01
C GLU A 597 10.13 -12.87 1.12
N THR A 598 11.48 -12.91 1.21
CA THR A 598 12.22 -13.60 2.29
C THR A 598 12.27 -12.83 3.61
N ALA A 599 11.94 -11.54 3.58
CA ALA A 599 11.99 -10.65 4.73
C ALA A 599 10.63 -10.04 5.06
N LYS A 600 9.55 -10.52 4.42
CA LYS A 600 8.19 -10.14 4.79
C LYS A 600 8.00 -10.39 6.29
N PHE A 601 7.65 -9.32 6.97
CA PHE A 601 7.80 -9.10 8.41
C PHE A 601 7.25 -10.26 9.27
N LEU A 602 8.12 -11.10 9.84
CA LEU A 602 7.80 -11.89 11.03
C LEU A 602 8.34 -11.13 12.24
N VAL A 603 7.45 -10.46 12.96
CA VAL A 603 7.80 -9.56 14.09
C VAL A 603 8.48 -10.22 15.27
N LYS A 604 8.65 -11.54 15.24
CA LYS A 604 9.39 -12.21 16.29
C LYS A 604 10.85 -11.74 16.45
N ASN A 605 11.48 -11.10 15.45
CA ASN A 605 12.95 -10.90 15.48
C ASN A 605 13.49 -9.50 15.14
N PHE A 606 12.71 -8.44 15.26
CA PHE A 606 13.32 -7.11 15.42
C PHE A 606 13.51 -6.82 16.90
N GLY A 607 14.77 -6.95 17.34
CA GLY A 607 15.22 -6.26 18.53
C GLY A 607 14.85 -4.78 18.43
N LYS A 608 14.56 -4.17 19.58
CA LYS A 608 14.18 -2.76 19.73
C LYS A 608 14.92 -1.88 18.71
N PRO A 609 14.26 -0.94 18.03
CA PRO A 609 14.98 0.04 17.19
C PRO A 609 16.12 0.59 18.04
N SER A 610 17.35 0.53 17.53
CA SER A 610 18.51 0.98 18.29
C SER A 610 18.22 2.41 18.73
N PHE A 611 18.32 2.63 20.04
CA PHE A 611 18.14 3.94 20.68
C PHE A 611 18.94 5.05 19.94
N GLN A 612 20.02 4.65 19.26
CA GLN A 612 20.80 5.46 18.32
C GLN A 612 20.01 6.06 17.15
N ALA A 613 19.10 5.33 16.49
CA ALA A 613 18.32 5.87 15.36
C ALA A 613 17.35 6.99 15.80
N TYR A 614 16.80 6.86 17.02
CA TYR A 614 15.96 7.88 17.63
C TYR A 614 16.78 9.11 18.04
N ILE A 615 17.99 8.91 18.60
CA ILE A 615 18.92 10.01 18.92
C ILE A 615 19.38 10.75 17.66
N ILE A 616 19.72 10.03 16.59
CA ILE A 616 20.16 10.65 15.32
C ILE A 616 19.03 11.51 14.72
N ALA A 617 17.78 11.02 14.75
CA ALA A 617 16.63 11.80 14.30
C ALA A 617 16.40 13.05 15.16
N LEU A 618 16.55 12.96 16.48
CA LEU A 618 16.43 14.11 17.39
C LEU A 618 17.56 15.14 17.19
N ILE A 619 18.79 14.69 16.96
CA ILE A 619 19.93 15.58 16.66
C ILE A 619 19.71 16.29 15.32
N ALA A 620 19.24 15.57 14.29
CA ALA A 620 18.96 16.15 12.98
C ALA A 620 17.84 17.21 13.05
N VAL A 621 16.76 16.95 13.79
CA VAL A 621 15.67 17.92 14.00
C VAL A 621 16.14 19.13 14.80
N ARG A 622 16.96 18.93 15.85
CA ARG A 622 17.57 20.02 16.62
C ARG A 622 18.42 20.91 15.72
N ASN A 623 19.32 20.32 14.93
CA ASN A 623 20.23 21.09 14.05
C ASN A 623 19.45 21.85 12.98
N LEU A 624 18.40 21.26 12.42
CA LEU A 624 17.54 21.92 11.45
C LEU A 624 16.78 23.11 12.07
N LEU A 625 16.22 22.93 13.27
CA LEU A 625 15.54 24.01 13.99
C LEU A 625 16.51 25.13 14.35
N GLN A 626 17.71 24.80 14.80
CA GLN A 626 18.74 25.77 15.13
C GLN A 626 19.15 26.58 13.89
N HIS A 627 19.40 25.92 12.76
CA HIS A 627 19.70 26.59 11.50
C HIS A 627 18.56 27.51 11.02
N LEU A 628 17.30 27.09 11.18
CA LEU A 628 16.14 27.89 10.81
C LEU A 628 15.93 29.09 11.74
N ILE A 629 16.31 28.98 13.02
CA ILE A 629 16.25 30.09 13.98
C ILE A 629 17.35 31.09 13.68
N GLU A 630 18.59 30.63 13.48
CA GLU A 630 19.76 31.47 13.13
C GLU A 630 19.53 32.26 11.82
N GLN A 631 18.90 31.65 10.81
CA GLN A 631 18.56 32.34 9.57
C GLN A 631 17.47 33.40 9.71
N ARG A 632 16.57 33.25 10.69
CA ARG A 632 15.34 34.05 10.78
C ARG A 632 15.40 35.12 11.88
N PHE A 633 16.30 34.94 12.84
CA PHE A 633 16.53 35.84 13.97
C PHE A 633 18.04 35.91 14.26
N PRO A 634 18.83 36.58 13.40
CA PRO A 634 20.29 36.63 13.50
C PRO A 634 20.79 37.36 14.78
N GLU A 635 19.92 38.11 15.46
CA GLU A 635 20.22 38.75 16.75
C GLU A 635 20.13 37.81 17.97
N LEU A 636 19.65 36.57 17.82
CA LEU A 636 19.64 35.58 18.90
C LEU A 636 20.96 34.82 18.92
N ASP A 637 21.86 35.20 19.83
CA ASP A 637 23.14 34.53 20.03
C ASP A 637 22.94 33.05 20.37
N SER A 638 23.71 32.17 19.73
CA SER A 638 23.67 30.70 19.84
C SER A 638 23.76 30.16 21.28
N ASN A 639 24.28 30.96 22.22
CA ASN A 639 24.36 30.62 23.64
C ASN A 639 23.09 30.95 24.46
N SER A 640 22.13 31.69 23.90
CA SER A 640 20.88 32.07 24.57
C SER A 640 19.77 31.01 24.50
N ILE A 641 19.97 29.94 23.71
CA ILE A 641 19.01 28.85 23.50
C ILE A 641 19.41 27.59 24.30
N ARG A 642 19.86 27.74 25.55
CA ARG A 642 20.13 26.61 26.45
C ARG A 642 18.89 26.10 27.16
#